data_AF-A0A2V5HEL4-F1
#
_entry.id   AF-A0A2V5HEL4-F1
#
_cell.length_a   1.000
_cell.length_b   1.000
_cell.length_c   1.000
_cell.angle_alpha   90.00
_cell.angle_beta   90.00
_cell.angle_gamma   90.00
#
_symmetry.space_group_name_H-M   'P 1'
#
loop_
_entity.id
_entity.type
_entity.pdbx_description
1 polymer ?
#
loop_
_entity_poly.entity_id
_entity_poly.type
_entity_poly.pdbx_seq_one_letter_code
_entity_poly.pdbx_strand_id
1 'polypeptide(L)'
;MTLFSFFSSPGRLALLCCSFFIFHYVHAKAVFAHFMVSNTEGYGVTDWESEMTLAIEARIDAFALNIAAAQSVNTDSVANAFLAAENVGFSLFFSFDYAGNGPWAKDDVLDLINSYGLSTAYYHYNSQIFVSTFEGSANAADWVEIKEETGCFFAPDWSSLGAMEAMAQADGVADALFSWAAWPNGPADMDTYTDASYINYLEGKPYMMPVSPWFFTNMPGYDKNWLWRGDDMWFDRWTQALFVNPEFIEIISWNDFGESHYIGPIKSADDPLANQTYTAFDVGLAPYNYALDMPHDGWRAFLPYVIETYKSNISTITQEGLTGWYRLNEAGACASDGGTTGNTASQLQVEYWPYEIVQDKIFYSALLGSDAVVSVSVGGADLGASWTSTPSGNVGIYHGSVSFSGHSGAVIITISRGGTTIATLQGQSISAGCAASSGVENWNAWVGSAMSADTISVTPAYSLGEETCVEGWGDGNFLGLCEQACSWGYCPITACVCSKLGPAPTVPEDTGVQGYPIAGEDASYSGLCSFDCNHGYCPSTACGTVEVALTVPTVSDFAPPACTAGEGTGDFVNLCGFSCAHGFCPIHACNCTATGALDLFAVVNASITAHLTSGVDDYGLCDFACERDRCYDECELGDAWSEEDQLSCINNDPRSWCEVQSPCDYNLTISTMADLNLQSANMADECIPYYMLDVLDSMIDVVVANYTDILTHNDYNETLKYYKRYVENNITSSLASAMEWDPAGPGLAYFDCIIEVEGKNGTAAQCPNLAATDGHASYNVYFEPRNTTAFELWLLADYGIQPSWVRYDGSHDDYNICIGHLNPDCVAWTDNFYRLPRKAAQVNITDPHTVVAQALPHLDGLRENILAAQLQTLVGAWPGFSNNIIQSVSLAVVLLLQAVSSMQEVVTVGKEEKAWKHREMIEEILGAIFLVVPFLGELDAVSDTLADVAEIVAVVGDAAIVANSIYKIVEDPNNNVITILSTLLLVGQRSADEYASMAAARRDISNETIKAFGPVFQKKNTQVENMVKDCVAA
;
A
#
# COMPACT_ATOMS: atom_id res chain seq x y z
N MET A 1 -10.65 -78.45 11.64
CA MET A 1 -10.04 -79.77 11.35
C MET A 1 -10.12 -79.98 9.85
N THR A 2 -8.95 -80.15 9.18
CA THR A 2 -8.73 -80.61 7.78
C THR A 2 -9.26 -79.82 6.54
N LEU A 3 -8.27 -79.31 5.77
CA LEU A 3 -8.01 -79.47 4.30
C LEU A 3 -8.77 -78.71 3.16
N PHE A 4 -7.95 -78.14 2.25
CA PHE A 4 -7.98 -78.10 0.75
C PHE A 4 -8.62 -76.95 -0.09
N SER A 5 -7.80 -76.40 -1.01
CA SER A 5 -7.99 -76.17 -2.49
C SER A 5 -8.66 -74.90 -3.12
N PHE A 6 -7.83 -74.17 -3.90
CA PHE A 6 -7.93 -73.57 -5.26
C PHE A 6 -9.23 -73.03 -5.94
N PHE A 7 -9.07 -71.82 -6.53
CA PHE A 7 -9.64 -71.13 -7.73
C PHE A 7 -11.17 -70.97 -7.96
N SER A 8 -11.64 -69.72 -8.11
CA SER A 8 -12.20 -69.15 -9.37
C SER A 8 -12.91 -67.79 -9.18
N SER A 9 -12.64 -66.81 -10.06
CA SER A 9 -13.40 -65.56 -10.28
C SER A 9 -14.46 -65.77 -11.39
N PRO A 10 -15.57 -65.00 -11.51
CA PRO A 10 -15.54 -63.68 -12.18
C PRO A 10 -16.50 -62.61 -11.62
N GLY A 11 -16.24 -61.35 -11.98
CA GLY A 11 -16.86 -60.14 -11.44
C GLY A 11 -18.35 -59.89 -11.77
N ARG A 12 -18.96 -58.93 -11.05
CA ARG A 12 -19.20 -57.55 -11.52
C ARG A 12 -19.93 -56.72 -10.44
N LEU A 13 -19.52 -55.45 -10.35
CA LEU A 13 -20.27 -54.27 -9.88
C LEU A 13 -20.50 -54.08 -8.37
N ALA A 14 -19.57 -53.35 -7.74
CA ALA A 14 -19.88 -52.15 -6.94
C ALA A 14 -18.59 -51.33 -6.78
N LEU A 15 -18.39 -50.36 -7.67
CA LEU A 15 -17.55 -49.20 -7.42
C LEU A 15 -18.23 -48.37 -6.30
N LEU A 16 -17.41 -47.68 -5.50
CA LEU A 16 -17.69 -46.67 -4.46
C LEU A 16 -17.42 -47.13 -3.02
N CYS A 17 -16.65 -46.29 -2.32
CA CYS A 17 -16.14 -46.37 -0.94
C CYS A 17 -14.81 -47.11 -0.74
N CYS A 18 -13.75 -46.59 -1.37
CA CYS A 18 -12.39 -46.64 -0.80
C CYS A 18 -11.77 -45.26 -0.99
N SER A 19 -12.09 -44.32 -0.09
CA SER A 19 -11.29 -43.11 0.12
C SER A 19 -11.44 -42.67 1.58
N PHE A 20 -10.31 -42.24 2.16
CA PHE A 20 -10.14 -41.53 3.43
C PHE A 20 -10.18 -42.37 4.73
N PHE A 21 -9.13 -43.15 4.95
CA PHE A 21 -8.48 -43.15 6.26
C PHE A 21 -7.11 -42.51 6.09
N ILE A 22 -7.05 -41.19 6.25
CA ILE A 22 -5.79 -40.48 6.48
C ILE A 22 -5.34 -40.89 7.89
N PHE A 23 -4.26 -41.67 7.95
CA PHE A 23 -3.50 -41.78 9.19
C PHE A 23 -3.01 -40.37 9.52
N HIS A 24 -3.52 -39.78 10.60
CA HIS A 24 -2.95 -38.57 11.16
C HIS A 24 -1.56 -38.92 11.66
N TYR A 25 -0.53 -38.55 10.88
CA TYR A 25 0.80 -38.44 11.45
C TYR A 25 0.71 -37.39 12.55
N VAL A 26 0.93 -37.79 13.79
CA VAL A 26 1.24 -36.84 14.86
C VAL A 26 2.55 -36.20 14.46
N HIS A 27 2.52 -34.99 13.90
CA HIS A 27 3.75 -34.28 13.60
C HIS A 27 4.28 -33.70 14.91
N ALA A 28 5.42 -34.22 15.36
CA ALA A 28 6.09 -33.75 16.58
C ALA A 28 6.70 -32.35 16.40
N LYS A 29 6.65 -31.77 15.19
CA LYS A 29 7.24 -30.49 14.81
C LYS A 29 6.28 -29.65 13.98
N ALA A 30 6.33 -28.34 14.18
CA ALA A 30 5.61 -27.37 13.35
C ALA A 30 6.43 -26.10 13.09
N VAL A 31 6.11 -25.42 11.99
CA VAL A 31 6.66 -24.11 11.65
C VAL A 31 5.52 -23.10 11.51
N PHE A 32 5.61 -22.01 12.26
CA PHE A 32 4.64 -20.93 12.25
C PHE A 32 5.24 -19.68 11.60
N ALA A 33 4.40 -18.71 11.26
CA ALA A 33 4.85 -17.36 10.97
C ALA A 33 4.05 -16.35 11.78
N HIS A 34 4.77 -15.41 12.39
CA HIS A 34 4.20 -14.31 13.15
C HIS A 34 3.44 -13.38 12.21
N PHE A 35 2.19 -13.07 12.53
CA PHE A 35 1.32 -12.32 11.63
C PHE A 35 0.68 -11.16 12.39
N MET A 36 1.06 -9.93 12.03
CA MET A 36 0.51 -8.68 12.56
C MET A 36 -0.90 -8.46 12.01
N VAL A 37 -1.92 -8.72 12.84
CA VAL A 37 -3.33 -8.49 12.46
C VAL A 37 -3.60 -6.99 12.31
N SER A 38 -2.87 -6.13 13.02
CA SER A 38 -2.95 -4.67 12.87
C SER A 38 -2.72 -4.20 11.43
N ASN A 39 -1.92 -4.93 10.65
CA ASN A 39 -1.56 -4.58 9.26
C ASN A 39 -2.58 -5.13 8.24
N THR A 40 -3.78 -5.50 8.69
CA THR A 40 -4.86 -6.06 7.84
C THR A 40 -6.13 -5.22 7.84
N GLU A 41 -6.00 -3.94 8.16
CA GLU A 41 -7.11 -3.02 7.96
C GLU A 41 -7.58 -3.09 6.49
N GLY A 42 -8.89 -3.25 6.29
CA GLY A 42 -9.49 -3.44 4.97
C GLY A 42 -9.40 -4.84 4.35
N TYR A 43 -8.68 -5.81 4.94
CA TYR A 43 -8.59 -7.16 4.39
C TYR A 43 -9.96 -7.86 4.39
N GLY A 44 -10.36 -8.33 3.21
CA GLY A 44 -11.43 -9.30 3.06
C GLY A 44 -10.93 -10.73 3.21
N VAL A 45 -11.88 -11.67 3.13
CA VAL A 45 -11.59 -13.12 3.18
C VAL A 45 -10.61 -13.51 2.05
N THR A 46 -10.76 -12.97 0.85
CA THR A 46 -9.90 -13.31 -0.30
C THR A 46 -8.45 -12.85 -0.14
N ASP A 47 -8.23 -11.75 0.57
CA ASP A 47 -6.88 -11.25 0.85
C ASP A 47 -6.18 -12.21 1.81
N TRP A 48 -6.88 -12.59 2.90
CA TRP A 48 -6.43 -13.63 3.83
C TRP A 48 -6.19 -14.98 3.13
N GLU A 49 -7.08 -15.43 2.25
CA GLU A 49 -6.90 -16.67 1.47
C GLU A 49 -5.62 -16.62 0.61
N SER A 50 -5.30 -15.44 0.06
CA SER A 50 -4.09 -15.24 -0.75
C SER A 50 -2.83 -15.36 0.09
N GLU A 51 -2.78 -14.71 1.26
CA GLU A 51 -1.67 -14.82 2.21
C GLU A 51 -1.47 -16.28 2.68
N MET A 52 -2.55 -16.95 3.08
CA MET A 52 -2.49 -18.34 3.55
C MET A 52 -2.09 -19.32 2.44
N THR A 53 -2.50 -19.07 1.19
CA THR A 53 -2.06 -19.89 0.06
C THR A 53 -0.55 -19.82 -0.12
N LEU A 54 0.03 -18.61 -0.05
CA LEU A 54 1.49 -18.43 -0.11
C LEU A 54 2.20 -19.12 1.08
N ALA A 55 1.60 -19.08 2.27
CA ALA A 55 2.14 -19.77 3.45
C ALA A 55 2.11 -21.31 3.30
N ILE A 56 1.02 -21.87 2.77
CA ILE A 56 0.90 -23.29 2.43
C ILE A 56 1.97 -23.70 1.41
N GLU A 57 2.17 -22.89 0.37
CA GLU A 57 3.21 -23.10 -0.64
C GLU A 57 4.60 -23.12 0.00
N ALA A 58 4.86 -22.22 0.95
CA ALA A 58 6.08 -22.16 1.75
C ALA A 58 6.22 -23.30 2.78
N ARG A 59 5.19 -24.13 2.99
CA ARG A 59 5.10 -25.22 4.00
C ARG A 59 4.96 -24.77 5.46
N ILE A 60 4.55 -23.53 5.69
CA ILE A 60 4.18 -23.04 7.02
C ILE A 60 2.89 -23.75 7.47
N ASP A 61 2.81 -24.11 8.75
CA ASP A 61 1.70 -24.88 9.33
C ASP A 61 0.55 -23.98 9.80
N ALA A 62 0.89 -22.83 10.39
CA ALA A 62 -0.09 -21.88 10.88
C ALA A 62 0.46 -20.45 10.94
N PHE A 63 -0.45 -19.46 10.95
CA PHE A 63 -0.10 -18.12 11.39
C PHE A 63 -0.32 -17.97 12.90
N ALA A 64 0.68 -17.40 13.57
CA ALA A 64 0.56 -16.89 14.93
C ALA A 64 -0.03 -15.48 14.84
N LEU A 65 -1.33 -15.34 15.11
CA LEU A 65 -2.05 -14.08 14.99
C LEU A 65 -1.66 -13.16 16.14
N ASN A 66 -0.74 -12.24 15.90
CA ASN A 66 -0.41 -11.15 16.81
C ASN A 66 -1.58 -10.16 16.83
N ILE A 67 -2.23 -10.07 18.00
CA ILE A 67 -3.34 -9.16 18.26
C ILE A 67 -3.08 -8.33 19.52
N ALA A 68 -3.04 -7.01 19.36
CA ALA A 68 -2.96 -6.10 20.50
C ALA A 68 -4.35 -5.83 21.08
N ALA A 69 -4.42 -5.60 22.39
CA ALA A 69 -5.67 -5.39 23.11
C ALA A 69 -6.46 -4.19 22.57
N ALA A 70 -7.80 -4.28 22.58
CA ALA A 70 -8.71 -3.18 22.23
C ALA A 70 -8.54 -2.53 20.85
N GLN A 71 -7.82 -3.14 19.91
CA GLN A 71 -7.76 -2.66 18.53
C GLN A 71 -9.02 -3.03 17.74
N SER A 72 -9.62 -2.05 17.05
CA SER A 72 -10.87 -2.24 16.29
C SER A 72 -10.74 -3.25 15.16
N VAL A 73 -9.57 -3.31 14.52
CA VAL A 73 -9.25 -4.24 13.42
C VAL A 73 -9.42 -5.71 13.80
N ASN A 74 -9.22 -6.06 15.08
CA ASN A 74 -9.30 -7.44 15.56
C ASN A 74 -10.67 -8.08 15.27
N THR A 75 -11.76 -7.33 15.46
CA THR A 75 -13.11 -7.91 15.42
C THR A 75 -13.44 -8.51 14.04
N ASP A 76 -13.31 -7.71 12.99
CA ASP A 76 -13.66 -8.15 11.64
C ASP A 76 -12.53 -8.99 11.01
N SER A 77 -11.27 -8.60 11.23
CA SER A 77 -10.15 -9.27 10.58
C SER A 77 -9.92 -10.69 11.12
N VAL A 78 -10.04 -10.92 12.43
CA VAL A 78 -9.92 -12.29 12.99
C VAL A 78 -11.04 -13.19 12.45
N ALA A 79 -12.28 -12.69 12.36
CA ALA A 79 -13.38 -13.45 11.78
C ALA A 79 -13.14 -13.79 10.30
N ASN A 80 -12.64 -12.83 9.50
CA ASN A 80 -12.28 -13.05 8.10
C ASN A 80 -11.12 -14.06 7.96
N ALA A 81 -10.10 -13.97 8.83
CA ALA A 81 -8.97 -14.88 8.84
C ALA A 81 -9.41 -16.33 9.10
N PHE A 82 -10.22 -16.59 10.13
CA PHE A 82 -10.70 -17.94 10.41
C PHE A 82 -11.56 -18.52 9.28
N LEU A 83 -12.42 -17.69 8.66
CA LEU A 83 -13.19 -18.12 7.50
C LEU A 83 -12.30 -18.45 6.29
N ALA A 84 -11.29 -17.62 6.01
CA ALA A 84 -10.31 -17.87 4.96
C ALA A 84 -9.53 -19.17 5.22
N ALA A 85 -9.07 -19.37 6.46
CA ALA A 85 -8.32 -20.56 6.86
C ALA A 85 -9.15 -21.84 6.70
N GLU A 86 -10.44 -21.80 7.04
CA GLU A 86 -11.36 -22.91 6.78
C GLU A 86 -11.53 -23.19 5.27
N ASN A 87 -11.58 -22.15 4.43
CA ASN A 87 -11.73 -22.29 2.99
C ASN A 87 -10.50 -22.91 2.30
N VAL A 88 -9.29 -22.54 2.71
CA VAL A 88 -8.04 -23.03 2.09
C VAL A 88 -7.41 -24.22 2.83
N GLY A 89 -7.91 -24.56 4.02
CA GLY A 89 -7.38 -25.64 4.84
C GLY A 89 -6.07 -25.28 5.54
N PHE A 90 -5.95 -24.04 6.02
CA PHE A 90 -4.81 -23.54 6.80
C PHE A 90 -5.15 -23.48 8.29
N SER A 91 -4.13 -23.38 9.15
CA SER A 91 -4.34 -23.24 10.60
C SER A 91 -3.94 -21.86 11.12
N LEU A 92 -4.57 -21.44 12.20
CA LEU A 92 -4.30 -20.18 12.91
C LEU A 92 -4.25 -20.46 14.42
N PHE A 93 -3.50 -19.67 15.17
CA PHE A 93 -3.62 -19.60 16.63
C PHE A 93 -3.36 -18.19 17.13
N PHE A 94 -3.78 -17.89 18.36
CA PHE A 94 -3.58 -16.56 18.93
C PHE A 94 -2.19 -16.40 19.54
N SER A 95 -1.55 -15.28 19.19
CA SER A 95 -0.44 -14.68 19.91
C SER A 95 -0.93 -13.37 20.50
N PHE A 96 -1.30 -13.37 21.78
CA PHE A 96 -1.81 -12.16 22.41
C PHE A 96 -0.65 -11.20 22.68
N ASP A 97 -0.71 -10.02 22.06
CA ASP A 97 0.29 -8.98 22.27
C ASP A 97 -0.08 -8.15 23.51
N TYR A 98 0.69 -8.33 24.58
CA TYR A 98 0.52 -7.61 25.85
C TYR A 98 1.30 -6.29 25.89
N ALA A 99 2.16 -6.02 24.92
CA ALA A 99 3.00 -4.83 24.85
C ALA A 99 2.44 -3.77 23.88
N GLY A 100 1.80 -4.17 22.79
CA GLY A 100 1.45 -3.30 21.67
C GLY A 100 0.35 -2.26 21.94
N ASN A 101 -0.62 -2.55 22.82
CA ASN A 101 -1.66 -1.57 23.22
C ASN A 101 -2.07 -1.73 24.69
N GLY A 102 -1.08 -2.08 25.53
CA GLY A 102 -1.28 -2.42 26.93
C GLY A 102 -1.71 -3.89 27.17
N PRO A 103 -1.79 -4.30 28.45
CA PRO A 103 -2.01 -5.69 28.80
C PRO A 103 -3.44 -6.13 28.51
N TRP A 104 -3.59 -7.38 28.06
CA TRP A 104 -4.90 -8.00 27.87
C TRP A 104 -5.61 -8.26 29.20
N ALA A 105 -6.91 -7.99 29.26
CA ALA A 105 -7.75 -8.45 30.35
C ALA A 105 -8.00 -9.96 30.23
N LYS A 106 -7.89 -10.69 31.34
CA LYS A 106 -8.09 -12.15 31.40
C LYS A 106 -9.40 -12.60 30.76
N ASP A 107 -10.50 -11.90 31.04
CA ASP A 107 -11.83 -12.26 30.53
C ASP A 107 -11.91 -12.15 29.00
N ASP A 108 -11.25 -11.15 28.40
CA ASP A 108 -11.21 -10.98 26.94
C ASP A 108 -10.39 -12.11 26.25
N VAL A 109 -9.30 -12.54 26.89
CA VAL A 109 -8.50 -13.69 26.43
C VAL A 109 -9.32 -14.98 26.46
N LEU A 110 -10.04 -15.22 27.56
CA LEU A 110 -10.95 -16.36 27.71
C LEU A 110 -12.04 -16.34 26.63
N ASP A 111 -12.66 -15.20 26.38
CA ASP A 111 -13.71 -15.06 25.38
C ASP A 111 -13.22 -15.37 23.96
N LEU A 112 -12.03 -14.88 23.58
CA LEU A 112 -11.44 -15.18 22.27
C LEU A 112 -11.06 -16.64 22.12
N ILE A 113 -10.40 -17.23 23.12
CA ILE A 113 -10.04 -18.66 23.09
C ILE A 113 -11.31 -19.53 23.01
N ASN A 114 -12.35 -19.24 23.80
CA ASN A 114 -13.59 -19.99 23.77
C ASN A 114 -14.37 -19.84 22.46
N SER A 115 -14.24 -18.69 21.80
CA SER A 115 -14.93 -18.40 20.53
C SER A 115 -14.31 -19.15 19.35
N TYR A 116 -12.97 -19.21 19.28
CA TYR A 116 -12.27 -19.73 18.10
C TYR A 116 -11.51 -21.04 18.34
N GLY A 117 -11.14 -21.35 19.58
CA GLY A 117 -10.27 -22.48 19.91
C GLY A 117 -10.79 -23.84 19.48
N LEU A 118 -12.10 -23.99 19.27
CA LEU A 118 -12.70 -25.24 18.76
C LEU A 118 -12.94 -25.25 17.24
N SER A 119 -12.56 -24.20 16.51
CA SER A 119 -12.62 -24.21 15.04
C SER A 119 -11.69 -25.29 14.48
N THR A 120 -12.09 -25.90 13.35
CA THR A 120 -11.25 -26.85 12.63
C THR A 120 -10.02 -26.19 11.99
N ALA A 121 -10.02 -24.86 11.86
CA ALA A 121 -8.88 -24.08 11.41
C ALA A 121 -8.00 -23.58 12.58
N TYR A 122 -8.32 -23.91 13.83
CA TYR A 122 -7.45 -23.56 14.96
C TYR A 122 -6.34 -24.60 15.13
N TYR A 123 -5.08 -24.16 15.26
CA TYR A 123 -3.95 -25.06 15.46
C TYR A 123 -3.99 -25.71 16.85
N HIS A 124 -3.88 -27.04 16.89
CA HIS A 124 -3.89 -27.82 18.14
C HIS A 124 -2.62 -28.65 18.25
N TYR A 125 -1.98 -28.59 19.42
CA TYR A 125 -0.85 -29.45 19.77
C TYR A 125 -1.29 -30.55 20.74
N ASN A 126 -1.12 -31.82 20.36
CA ASN A 126 -1.59 -32.96 21.15
C ASN A 126 -3.07 -32.85 21.59
N SER A 127 -3.92 -32.36 20.67
CA SER A 127 -5.35 -32.11 20.90
C SER A 127 -5.68 -30.99 21.91
N GLN A 128 -4.70 -30.20 22.33
CA GLN A 128 -4.91 -28.99 23.14
C GLN A 128 -4.84 -27.75 22.24
N ILE A 129 -5.67 -26.74 22.55
CA ILE A 129 -5.67 -25.45 21.88
C ILE A 129 -4.29 -24.81 22.10
N PHE A 130 -3.57 -24.47 21.02
CA PHE A 130 -2.25 -23.86 21.15
C PHE A 130 -2.37 -22.34 21.31
N VAL A 131 -1.74 -21.75 22.33
CA VAL A 131 -1.79 -20.30 22.56
C VAL A 131 -0.40 -19.78 22.90
N SER A 132 -0.07 -18.59 22.40
CA SER A 132 1.16 -17.87 22.70
C SER A 132 0.88 -16.42 23.08
N THR A 133 1.92 -15.69 23.47
CA THR A 133 1.88 -14.25 23.71
C THR A 133 3.12 -13.61 23.12
N PHE A 134 3.05 -12.31 22.84
CA PHE A 134 4.21 -11.43 22.81
C PHE A 134 4.26 -10.67 24.14
N GLU A 135 5.32 -10.91 24.91
CA GLU A 135 5.49 -10.43 26.28
C GLU A 135 4.28 -10.75 27.21
N GLY A 136 4.07 -9.95 28.26
CA GLY A 136 2.96 -10.13 29.21
C GLY A 136 3.30 -10.91 30.48
N SER A 137 4.59 -11.02 30.82
CA SER A 137 5.05 -11.75 32.01
C SER A 137 4.47 -11.22 33.33
N ALA A 138 4.17 -9.92 33.41
CA ALA A 138 3.47 -9.31 34.54
C ALA A 138 2.04 -9.86 34.78
N ASN A 139 1.43 -10.46 33.75
CA ASN A 139 0.12 -11.08 33.78
C ASN A 139 0.17 -12.61 33.87
N ALA A 140 1.35 -13.21 34.13
CA ALA A 140 1.50 -14.67 34.18
C ALA A 140 0.53 -15.37 35.15
N ALA A 141 0.11 -14.71 36.22
CA ALA A 141 -0.84 -15.26 37.19
C ALA A 141 -2.24 -15.53 36.58
N ASP A 142 -2.67 -14.72 35.61
CA ASP A 142 -3.96 -14.89 34.93
C ASP A 142 -3.99 -16.21 34.13
N TRP A 143 -2.84 -16.62 33.60
CA TRP A 143 -2.70 -17.81 32.78
C TRP A 143 -2.92 -19.13 33.54
N VAL A 144 -2.84 -19.12 34.88
CA VAL A 144 -3.18 -20.30 35.69
C VAL A 144 -4.66 -20.64 35.52
N GLU A 145 -5.53 -19.63 35.60
CA GLU A 145 -6.98 -19.79 35.44
C GLU A 145 -7.36 -19.96 33.96
N ILE A 146 -6.75 -19.20 33.04
CA ILE A 146 -6.99 -19.35 31.59
C ILE A 146 -6.72 -20.80 31.16
N LYS A 147 -5.59 -21.38 31.58
CA LYS A 147 -5.27 -22.78 31.26
C LYS A 147 -6.21 -23.76 31.94
N GLU A 148 -6.61 -23.52 33.18
CA GLU A 148 -7.57 -24.39 33.89
C GLU A 148 -8.92 -24.45 33.16
N GLU A 149 -9.41 -23.31 32.67
CA GLU A 149 -10.71 -23.23 31.99
C GLU A 149 -10.70 -23.72 30.54
N THR A 150 -9.64 -23.42 29.80
CA THR A 150 -9.56 -23.70 28.35
C THR A 150 -8.87 -25.01 28.04
N GLY A 151 -8.00 -25.51 28.93
CA GLY A 151 -7.13 -26.65 28.67
C GLY A 151 -6.10 -26.39 27.56
N CYS A 152 -5.72 -25.13 27.33
CA CYS A 152 -4.77 -24.76 26.28
C CYS A 152 -3.33 -25.22 26.61
N PHE A 153 -2.57 -25.48 25.55
CA PHE A 153 -1.12 -25.60 25.58
C PHE A 153 -0.53 -24.20 25.43
N PHE A 154 0.20 -23.73 26.43
CA PHE A 154 0.64 -22.35 26.53
C PHE A 154 2.16 -22.19 26.28
N ALA A 155 2.51 -21.45 25.23
CA ALA A 155 3.88 -21.19 24.80
C ALA A 155 4.16 -19.67 24.69
N PRO A 156 4.28 -18.94 25.81
CA PRO A 156 4.52 -17.50 25.77
C PRO A 156 5.92 -17.15 25.29
N ASP A 157 6.04 -15.98 24.66
CA ASP A 157 7.29 -15.23 24.65
C ASP A 157 7.35 -14.30 25.87
N TRP A 158 8.26 -14.60 26.79
CA TRP A 158 8.60 -13.75 27.95
C TRP A 158 10.10 -13.45 27.94
N SER A 159 10.64 -13.13 26.77
CA SER A 159 12.08 -12.91 26.57
C SER A 159 12.64 -11.77 27.42
N SER A 160 11.82 -10.78 27.80
CA SER A 160 12.20 -9.73 28.75
C SER A 160 12.71 -10.23 30.10
N LEU A 161 12.32 -11.44 30.54
CA LEU A 161 12.79 -12.06 31.77
C LEU A 161 14.01 -12.97 31.57
N GLY A 162 14.23 -13.46 30.35
CA GLY A 162 15.09 -14.61 30.09
C GLY A 162 14.45 -15.94 30.51
N ALA A 163 15.02 -17.06 30.01
CA ALA A 163 14.39 -18.37 30.10
C ALA A 163 14.16 -18.89 31.53
N MET A 164 15.10 -18.68 32.45
CA MET A 164 15.01 -19.22 33.81
C MET A 164 13.88 -18.56 34.60
N GLU A 165 13.85 -17.23 34.60
CA GLU A 165 12.84 -16.42 35.27
C GLU A 165 11.46 -16.57 34.60
N ALA A 166 11.42 -16.69 33.28
CA ALA A 166 10.18 -16.98 32.52
C ALA A 166 9.58 -18.34 32.93
N MET A 167 10.39 -19.40 33.01
CA MET A 167 9.93 -20.73 33.43
C MET A 167 9.47 -20.79 34.88
N ALA A 168 9.91 -19.87 35.74
CA ALA A 168 9.49 -19.80 37.13
C ALA A 168 8.16 -19.04 37.33
N GLN A 169 7.70 -18.28 36.33
CA GLN A 169 6.49 -17.47 36.46
C GLN A 169 5.25 -18.33 36.76
N ALA A 170 4.43 -17.81 37.67
CA ALA A 170 3.17 -18.43 38.12
C ALA A 170 3.31 -19.94 38.43
N ASP A 171 4.34 -20.31 39.20
CA ASP A 171 4.66 -21.69 39.58
C ASP A 171 4.86 -22.63 38.37
N GLY A 172 5.40 -22.11 37.27
CA GLY A 172 5.72 -22.89 36.07
C GLY A 172 4.54 -23.14 35.15
N VAL A 173 3.68 -22.14 34.98
CA VAL A 173 2.44 -22.21 34.19
C VAL A 173 2.68 -22.51 32.71
N ALA A 174 3.80 -22.08 32.13
CA ALA A 174 4.13 -22.28 30.72
C ALA A 174 4.41 -23.76 30.38
N ASP A 175 3.85 -24.27 29.29
CA ASP A 175 4.12 -25.63 28.78
C ASP A 175 5.34 -25.67 27.85
N ALA A 176 5.66 -24.54 27.24
CA ALA A 176 6.79 -24.28 26.36
C ALA A 176 7.21 -22.82 26.50
N LEU A 177 8.34 -22.43 25.92
CA LEU A 177 8.71 -21.02 25.76
C LEU A 177 9.05 -20.72 24.30
N PHE A 178 8.64 -19.54 23.87
CA PHE A 178 9.12 -18.88 22.67
C PHE A 178 10.18 -17.84 23.05
N SER A 179 11.25 -17.74 22.25
CA SER A 179 12.24 -16.67 22.39
C SER A 179 12.05 -15.66 21.28
N TRP A 180 12.22 -14.37 21.57
CA TRP A 180 12.23 -13.28 20.58
C TRP A 180 13.65 -12.95 20.08
N ALA A 181 14.68 -13.65 20.56
CA ALA A 181 16.08 -13.40 20.20
C ALA A 181 16.44 -13.99 18.82
N ALA A 182 15.95 -13.39 17.74
CA ALA A 182 16.22 -13.82 16.36
C ALA A 182 17.49 -13.23 15.74
N TRP A 183 18.04 -12.15 16.31
CA TRP A 183 19.04 -11.31 15.66
C TRP A 183 20.35 -11.24 16.45
N PRO A 184 21.50 -11.10 15.76
CA PRO A 184 22.80 -11.03 16.40
C PRO A 184 23.01 -9.70 17.14
N ASN A 185 23.87 -9.73 18.15
CA ASN A 185 24.30 -8.53 18.85
C ASN A 185 25.51 -7.89 18.14
N GLY A 186 25.37 -6.63 17.71
CA GLY A 186 26.45 -5.85 17.12
C GLY A 186 26.90 -6.40 15.76
N PRO A 187 28.21 -6.33 15.42
CA PRO A 187 28.71 -6.78 14.13
C PRO A 187 28.93 -8.31 14.05
N ALA A 188 28.53 -9.09 15.06
CA ALA A 188 28.72 -10.54 15.09
C ALA A 188 27.77 -11.27 14.12
N ASP A 189 28.13 -12.51 13.74
CA ASP A 189 27.20 -13.41 13.08
C ASP A 189 26.23 -14.01 14.11
N MET A 190 25.09 -14.52 13.66
CA MET A 190 24.08 -15.11 14.54
C MET A 190 24.60 -16.35 15.26
N ASP A 191 24.26 -16.52 16.54
CA ASP A 191 24.64 -17.66 17.38
C ASP A 191 23.44 -18.47 17.89
N THR A 192 23.72 -19.51 18.70
CA THR A 192 22.70 -20.37 19.33
C THR A 192 22.80 -20.41 20.85
N TYR A 193 23.51 -19.47 21.47
CA TYR A 193 23.75 -19.50 22.92
C TYR A 193 22.47 -19.22 23.72
N THR A 194 21.67 -18.27 23.24
CA THR A 194 20.34 -18.00 23.81
C THR A 194 19.44 -19.23 23.66
N ASP A 195 19.40 -19.87 22.48
CA ASP A 195 18.61 -21.09 22.27
C ASP A 195 19.03 -22.22 23.23
N ALA A 196 20.33 -22.43 23.41
CA ALA A 196 20.87 -23.42 24.33
C ALA A 196 20.40 -23.16 25.78
N SER A 197 20.31 -21.88 26.18
CA SER A 197 19.82 -21.49 27.50
C SER A 197 18.34 -21.86 27.68
N TYR A 198 17.48 -21.59 26.68
CA TYR A 198 16.07 -21.96 26.72
C TYR A 198 15.90 -23.47 26.83
N ILE A 199 16.59 -24.25 25.98
CA ILE A 199 16.53 -25.72 25.99
C ILE A 199 16.93 -26.28 27.37
N ASN A 200 17.97 -25.71 27.98
CA ASN A 200 18.43 -26.15 29.30
C ASN A 200 17.39 -25.88 30.40
N TYR A 201 16.82 -24.67 30.46
CA TYR A 201 15.85 -24.30 31.50
C TYR A 201 14.45 -24.89 31.29
N LEU A 202 14.10 -25.29 30.06
CA LEU A 202 12.86 -25.98 29.76
C LEU A 202 12.83 -27.42 30.30
N GLU A 203 13.98 -28.01 30.64
CA GLU A 203 14.11 -29.36 31.21
C GLU A 203 13.33 -30.45 30.43
N GLY A 204 13.30 -30.32 29.09
CA GLY A 204 12.60 -31.24 28.20
C GLY A 204 11.16 -30.84 27.84
N LYS A 205 10.69 -29.68 28.28
CA LYS A 205 9.51 -29.02 27.69
C LYS A 205 9.84 -28.49 26.27
N PRO A 206 8.84 -28.35 25.38
CA PRO A 206 9.08 -27.88 24.02
C PRO A 206 9.68 -26.47 23.96
N TYR A 207 10.59 -26.27 23.02
CA TYR A 207 11.14 -24.96 22.67
C TYR A 207 10.55 -24.47 21.34
N MET A 208 10.16 -23.20 21.28
CA MET A 208 9.86 -22.51 20.03
C MET A 208 11.01 -21.56 19.68
N MET A 209 11.72 -21.90 18.60
CA MET A 209 12.91 -21.17 18.15
C MET A 209 12.52 -20.04 17.19
N PRO A 210 12.99 -18.80 17.40
CA PRO A 210 12.76 -17.71 16.46
C PRO A 210 13.66 -17.83 15.24
N VAL A 211 13.11 -17.55 14.06
CA VAL A 211 13.86 -17.42 12.81
C VAL A 211 13.43 -16.15 12.08
N SER A 212 14.38 -15.26 11.75
CA SER A 212 14.10 -14.00 11.05
C SER A 212 15.14 -13.74 9.97
N PRO A 213 14.80 -13.06 8.86
CA PRO A 213 15.77 -12.76 7.80
C PRO A 213 16.52 -11.44 7.97
N TRP A 214 15.90 -10.43 8.57
CA TRP A 214 16.41 -9.05 8.64
C TRP A 214 15.81 -8.32 9.84
N PHE A 215 16.30 -7.14 10.20
CA PHE A 215 15.62 -6.22 11.11
C PHE A 215 16.08 -4.79 10.87
N PHE A 216 15.13 -3.90 10.64
CA PHE A 216 15.37 -2.46 10.63
C PHE A 216 14.08 -1.73 10.94
N THR A 217 14.14 -0.78 11.87
CA THR A 217 13.02 0.10 12.19
C THR A 217 13.48 1.54 12.36
N ASN A 218 12.66 2.48 11.92
CA ASN A 218 12.76 3.90 12.22
C ASN A 218 11.33 4.44 12.42
N MET A 219 10.78 4.15 13.59
CA MET A 219 9.45 4.50 14.06
C MET A 219 9.51 5.21 15.43
N PRO A 220 9.93 6.49 15.48
CA PRO A 220 10.07 7.25 16.72
C PRO A 220 8.78 7.33 17.55
N GLY A 221 7.60 7.26 16.93
CA GLY A 221 6.31 7.22 17.65
C GLY A 221 6.11 5.98 18.52
N TYR A 222 6.95 4.95 18.34
CA TYR A 222 7.02 3.76 19.19
C TYR A 222 8.32 3.68 20.01
N ASP A 223 9.11 4.76 20.07
CA ASP A 223 10.46 4.79 20.64
C ASP A 223 11.41 3.76 19.99
N LYS A 224 11.24 3.54 18.67
CA LYS A 224 12.04 2.57 17.90
C LYS A 224 12.83 3.22 16.79
N ASN A 225 14.16 3.09 16.83
CA ASN A 225 15.03 3.48 15.73
C ASN A 225 16.38 2.74 15.77
N TRP A 226 16.39 1.48 15.34
CA TRP A 226 17.63 0.70 15.29
C TRP A 226 17.58 -0.37 14.19
N LEU A 227 18.73 -0.98 13.94
CA LEU A 227 18.85 -2.19 13.14
C LEU A 227 19.72 -3.24 13.85
N TRP A 228 19.48 -4.51 13.53
CA TRP A 228 20.41 -5.59 13.81
C TRP A 228 21.02 -6.11 12.50
N ARG A 229 22.19 -6.72 12.56
CA ARG A 229 22.88 -7.22 11.37
C ARG A 229 22.09 -8.39 10.75
N GLY A 230 21.52 -8.18 9.57
CA GLY A 230 20.78 -9.23 8.82
C GLY A 230 21.57 -9.93 7.70
N ASP A 231 22.80 -9.49 7.44
CA ASP A 231 23.72 -9.92 6.37
C ASP A 231 23.61 -11.39 5.92
N ASP A 232 24.26 -12.34 6.63
CA ASP A 232 24.25 -13.78 6.30
C ASP A 232 23.16 -14.55 7.13
N MET A 233 22.44 -13.82 7.98
CA MET A 233 21.61 -14.35 9.07
C MET A 233 20.53 -15.34 8.60
N TRP A 234 19.84 -15.07 7.48
CA TRP A 234 18.81 -15.98 7.01
C TRP A 234 19.35 -17.38 6.69
N PHE A 235 20.56 -17.48 6.13
CA PHE A 235 21.20 -18.76 5.87
C PHE A 235 21.70 -19.43 7.17
N ASP A 236 22.37 -18.65 8.02
CA ASP A 236 22.94 -19.15 9.27
C ASP A 236 21.84 -19.68 10.20
N ARG A 237 20.75 -18.91 10.37
CA ARG A 237 19.66 -19.24 11.28
C ARG A 237 18.90 -20.50 10.86
N TRP A 238 18.68 -20.73 9.57
CA TRP A 238 18.11 -21.99 9.09
C TRP A 238 19.04 -23.19 9.28
N THR A 239 20.36 -23.00 9.08
CA THR A 239 21.36 -24.05 9.35
C THR A 239 21.37 -24.41 10.83
N GLN A 240 21.33 -23.41 11.69
CA GLN A 240 21.22 -23.56 13.14
C GLN A 240 19.92 -24.25 13.52
N ALA A 241 18.77 -23.85 12.98
CA ALA A 241 17.48 -24.48 13.29
C ALA A 241 17.45 -25.98 12.92
N LEU A 242 18.12 -26.38 11.84
CA LEU A 242 18.28 -27.80 11.49
C LEU A 242 19.16 -28.56 12.49
N PHE A 243 20.18 -27.91 13.06
CA PHE A 243 21.06 -28.50 14.08
C PHE A 243 20.40 -28.55 15.47
N VAL A 244 19.83 -27.43 15.92
CA VAL A 244 19.10 -27.31 17.20
C VAL A 244 17.90 -28.24 17.20
N ASN A 245 17.21 -28.32 16.06
CA ASN A 245 16.11 -29.25 15.82
C ASN A 245 14.99 -29.15 16.88
N PRO A 246 14.45 -27.94 17.14
CA PRO A 246 13.45 -27.69 18.18
C PRO A 246 12.12 -28.39 17.87
N GLU A 247 11.16 -28.33 18.81
CA GLU A 247 9.78 -28.76 18.56
C GLU A 247 9.02 -27.78 17.68
N PHE A 248 9.23 -26.47 17.87
CA PHE A 248 8.55 -25.44 17.10
C PHE A 248 9.56 -24.43 16.55
N ILE A 249 9.24 -23.88 15.39
CA ILE A 249 9.91 -22.71 14.83
C ILE A 249 8.84 -21.67 14.57
N GLU A 250 9.06 -20.42 14.97
CA GLU A 250 8.25 -19.30 14.51
C GLU A 250 9.12 -18.37 13.66
N ILE A 251 8.68 -18.14 12.41
CA ILE A 251 9.29 -17.15 11.55
C ILE A 251 8.74 -15.78 11.96
N ILE A 252 9.62 -14.90 12.44
CA ILE A 252 9.33 -13.51 12.76
C ILE A 252 9.88 -12.64 11.62
N SER A 253 9.04 -12.20 10.66
CA SER A 253 7.57 -12.33 10.60
C SER A 253 7.04 -12.53 9.18
N TRP A 254 5.73 -12.76 9.06
CA TRP A 254 5.03 -12.74 7.79
C TRP A 254 4.85 -11.31 7.26
N ASN A 255 4.35 -10.36 8.04
CA ASN A 255 3.93 -9.04 7.54
C ASN A 255 4.23 -7.86 8.48
N ASP A 256 5.26 -7.95 9.32
CA ASP A 256 5.71 -6.80 10.10
C ASP A 256 6.60 -5.88 9.25
N PHE A 257 5.96 -4.94 8.56
CA PHE A 257 6.61 -3.99 7.67
C PHE A 257 7.40 -2.91 8.42
N GLY A 258 6.93 -2.52 9.62
CA GLY A 258 7.56 -1.49 10.44
C GLY A 258 8.91 -1.92 11.02
N GLU A 259 9.15 -3.22 11.15
CA GLU A 259 10.43 -3.78 11.63
C GLU A 259 11.26 -4.46 10.53
N SER A 260 10.81 -4.36 9.27
CA SER A 260 11.52 -4.82 8.07
C SER A 260 11.89 -6.31 8.06
N HIS A 261 11.23 -7.15 8.87
CA HIS A 261 11.53 -8.58 8.96
C HIS A 261 10.46 -9.48 8.37
N TYR A 262 9.53 -8.89 7.61
CA TYR A 262 8.50 -9.58 6.87
C TYR A 262 9.09 -10.51 5.79
N ILE A 263 8.47 -11.67 5.59
CA ILE A 263 8.69 -12.54 4.42
C ILE A 263 7.48 -12.63 3.51
N GLY A 264 6.37 -11.98 3.86
CA GLY A 264 5.09 -11.88 3.14
C GLY A 264 5.17 -10.91 1.95
N PRO A 265 4.17 -10.90 1.06
CA PRO A 265 4.10 -9.95 -0.03
C PRO A 265 3.86 -8.52 0.48
N ILE A 266 4.51 -7.55 -0.15
CA ILE A 266 4.23 -6.12 0.05
C ILE A 266 3.10 -5.69 -0.89
N LYS A 267 2.37 -4.64 -0.51
CA LYS A 267 1.44 -3.93 -1.39
C LYS A 267 2.19 -2.79 -2.11
N SER A 268 1.99 -2.65 -3.42
CA SER A 268 2.55 -1.51 -4.15
C SER A 268 1.85 -0.21 -3.73
N ALA A 269 2.50 0.93 -3.92
CA ALA A 269 1.95 2.22 -3.48
C ALA A 269 0.61 2.59 -4.15
N ASP A 270 0.30 1.99 -5.30
CA ASP A 270 -0.96 2.16 -6.04
C ASP A 270 -2.03 1.10 -5.69
N ASP A 271 -1.72 0.13 -4.82
CA ASP A 271 -2.66 -0.87 -4.35
C ASP A 271 -3.72 -0.21 -3.42
N PRO A 272 -5.03 -0.48 -3.60
CA PRO A 272 -6.08 0.07 -2.74
C PRO A 272 -5.93 -0.25 -1.24
N LEU A 273 -5.23 -1.32 -0.88
CA LEU A 273 -4.97 -1.72 0.50
C LEU A 273 -3.69 -1.12 1.08
N ALA A 274 -2.85 -0.44 0.28
CA ALA A 274 -1.54 0.03 0.72
C ALA A 274 -1.63 0.95 1.96
N ASN A 275 -2.51 1.95 1.92
CA ASN A 275 -2.69 2.89 3.04
C ASN A 275 -3.14 2.20 4.34
N GLN A 276 -3.89 1.11 4.22
CA GLN A 276 -4.42 0.36 5.38
C GLN A 276 -3.41 -0.70 5.87
N THR A 277 -2.54 -1.19 4.98
CA THR A 277 -1.49 -2.16 5.30
C THR A 277 -0.30 -1.51 6.01
N TYR A 278 -0.01 -0.24 5.69
CA TYR A 278 1.18 0.49 6.17
C TYR A 278 0.88 1.53 7.24
N THR A 279 -0.26 1.44 7.95
CA THR A 279 -0.66 2.39 8.99
C THR A 279 0.34 2.52 10.14
N ALA A 280 1.12 1.46 10.42
CA ALA A 280 2.18 1.47 11.41
C ALA A 280 3.27 2.53 11.13
N PHE A 281 3.51 2.89 9.86
CA PHE A 281 4.45 3.95 9.52
C PHE A 281 3.93 5.34 9.93
N ASP A 282 2.62 5.56 9.82
CA ASP A 282 2.00 6.83 10.22
C ASP A 282 1.94 6.96 11.75
N VAL A 283 1.47 5.90 12.44
CA VAL A 283 1.38 5.89 13.91
C VAL A 283 2.77 5.88 14.55
N GLY A 284 3.71 5.14 13.95
CA GLY A 284 5.11 5.11 14.34
C GLY A 284 5.89 6.36 13.96
N LEU A 285 5.29 7.35 13.30
CA LEU A 285 5.92 8.61 12.89
C LEU A 285 7.20 8.40 12.07
N ALA A 286 7.20 7.37 11.22
CA ALA A 286 8.36 7.04 10.41
C ALA A 286 8.68 8.21 9.44
N PRO A 287 9.96 8.56 9.24
CA PRO A 287 10.33 9.66 8.36
C PRO A 287 9.99 9.40 6.88
N TYR A 288 9.80 8.14 6.52
CA TYR A 288 9.33 7.65 5.23
C TYR A 288 8.98 6.16 5.33
N ASN A 289 8.23 5.61 4.37
CA ASN A 289 7.95 4.18 4.31
C ASN A 289 9.11 3.42 3.64
N TYR A 290 9.95 2.76 4.44
CA TYR A 290 11.10 1.97 3.99
C TYR A 290 10.77 0.56 3.49
N ALA A 291 9.51 0.14 3.51
CA ALA A 291 9.06 -1.14 2.94
C ALA A 291 8.62 -1.02 1.46
N LEU A 292 8.31 0.19 0.98
CA LEU A 292 7.94 0.42 -0.41
C LEU A 292 9.08 0.02 -1.36
N ASP A 293 8.74 -0.75 -2.40
CA ASP A 293 9.69 -1.30 -3.38
C ASP A 293 10.83 -2.15 -2.78
N MET A 294 10.64 -2.68 -1.56
CA MET A 294 11.57 -3.58 -0.88
C MET A 294 10.92 -4.97 -0.68
N PRO A 295 10.72 -5.75 -1.75
CA PRO A 295 10.12 -7.07 -1.64
C PRO A 295 11.02 -8.02 -0.85
N HIS A 296 10.43 -8.83 0.03
CA HIS A 296 11.12 -9.85 0.84
C HIS A 296 10.67 -11.28 0.54
N ASP A 297 9.73 -11.45 -0.39
CA ASP A 297 9.17 -12.76 -0.76
C ASP A 297 10.21 -13.72 -1.35
N GLY A 298 11.33 -13.21 -1.88
CA GLY A 298 12.47 -14.01 -2.31
C GLY A 298 13.07 -14.89 -1.21
N TRP A 299 12.93 -14.54 0.07
CA TRP A 299 13.35 -15.41 1.18
C TRP A 299 12.46 -16.63 1.37
N ARG A 300 11.22 -16.62 0.84
CA ARG A 300 10.31 -17.79 0.87
C ARG A 300 10.72 -18.89 -0.11
N ALA A 301 11.52 -18.58 -1.13
CA ALA A 301 11.78 -19.47 -2.26
C ALA A 301 12.28 -20.87 -1.86
N PHE A 302 13.07 -20.99 -0.79
CA PHE A 302 13.64 -22.26 -0.33
C PHE A 302 12.99 -22.82 0.95
N LEU A 303 12.05 -22.09 1.55
CA LEU A 303 11.26 -22.57 2.69
C LEU A 303 10.64 -23.96 2.45
N PRO A 304 10.08 -24.27 1.26
CA PRO A 304 9.50 -25.59 1.03
C PRO A 304 10.50 -26.74 1.20
N TYR A 305 11.77 -26.53 0.86
CA TYR A 305 12.81 -27.54 1.01
C TYR A 305 13.29 -27.65 2.47
N VAL A 306 13.60 -26.51 3.11
CA VAL A 306 14.18 -26.51 4.45
C VAL A 306 13.16 -26.89 5.52
N ILE A 307 11.92 -26.40 5.44
CA ILE A 307 10.83 -26.76 6.37
C ILE A 307 10.47 -28.25 6.24
N GLU A 308 10.38 -28.76 5.01
CA GLU A 308 10.12 -30.19 4.81
C GLU A 308 11.29 -31.05 5.34
N THR A 309 12.54 -30.60 5.16
CA THR A 309 13.70 -31.31 5.74
C THR A 309 13.65 -31.32 7.27
N TYR A 310 13.32 -30.19 7.89
CA TYR A 310 13.14 -30.06 9.34
C TYR A 310 12.04 -31.00 9.86
N LYS A 311 10.89 -31.06 9.19
CA LYS A 311 9.71 -31.81 9.63
C LYS A 311 9.77 -33.31 9.32
N SER A 312 10.27 -33.66 8.13
CA SER A 312 10.28 -35.03 7.60
C SER A 312 11.66 -35.68 7.63
N ASN A 313 12.66 -35.01 8.23
CA ASN A 313 14.05 -35.45 8.35
C ASN A 313 14.82 -35.51 7.02
N ILE A 314 14.17 -35.41 5.87
CA ILE A 314 14.81 -35.38 4.55
C ILE A 314 13.82 -34.81 3.52
N SER A 315 14.32 -34.05 2.55
CA SER A 315 13.52 -33.53 1.44
C SER A 315 14.20 -33.77 0.10
N THR A 316 13.41 -33.77 -0.97
CA THR A 316 13.89 -33.90 -2.35
C THR A 316 13.80 -32.57 -3.05
N ILE A 317 14.91 -32.14 -3.66
CA ILE A 317 14.94 -30.94 -4.50
C ILE A 317 14.22 -31.28 -5.80
N THR A 318 13.10 -30.60 -6.02
CA THR A 318 12.27 -30.72 -7.23
C THR A 318 12.54 -29.61 -8.23
N GLN A 319 13.13 -28.51 -7.79
CA GLN A 319 13.46 -27.35 -8.61
C GLN A 319 14.69 -26.66 -8.03
N GLU A 320 15.62 -26.30 -8.90
CA GLU A 320 16.80 -25.51 -8.51
C GLU A 320 16.46 -24.01 -8.56
N GLY A 321 17.16 -23.19 -7.78
CA GLY A 321 16.89 -21.76 -7.78
C GLY A 321 17.96 -20.95 -7.05
N LEU A 322 17.78 -19.64 -7.07
CA LEU A 322 18.65 -18.67 -6.42
C LEU A 322 17.80 -17.62 -5.70
N THR A 323 18.26 -17.16 -4.55
CA THR A 323 17.74 -15.98 -3.83
C THR A 323 18.91 -15.05 -3.53
N GLY A 324 18.68 -13.73 -3.55
CA GLY A 324 19.70 -12.74 -3.29
C GLY A 324 19.14 -11.47 -2.67
N TRP A 325 19.92 -10.87 -1.78
CA TRP A 325 19.52 -9.67 -1.03
C TRP A 325 20.68 -8.72 -0.79
N TYR A 326 20.37 -7.42 -0.73
CA TYR A 326 21.34 -6.34 -0.55
C TYR A 326 20.63 -5.00 -0.31
N ARG A 327 21.37 -4.02 0.25
CA ARG A 327 20.93 -2.62 0.27
C ARG A 327 21.14 -1.94 -1.07
N LEU A 328 20.33 -0.93 -1.35
CA LEU A 328 20.32 -0.24 -2.64
C LEU A 328 21.41 0.84 -2.81
N ASN A 329 22.21 1.09 -1.79
CA ASN A 329 23.40 1.93 -1.87
C ASN A 329 24.43 1.55 -0.80
N GLU A 330 25.63 2.11 -0.92
CA GLU A 330 26.70 1.99 0.08
C GLU A 330 26.28 2.65 1.39
N ALA A 331 26.68 2.10 2.53
CA ALA A 331 26.35 2.66 3.84
C ALA A 331 26.86 4.10 3.96
N GLY A 332 25.98 5.02 4.39
CA GLY A 332 26.32 6.44 4.54
C GLY A 332 26.38 7.21 3.22
N ALA A 333 25.81 6.67 2.14
CA ALA A 333 25.69 7.39 0.87
C ALA A 333 24.55 8.45 0.91
N CYS A 334 23.62 8.33 1.85
CA CYS A 334 22.56 9.31 2.10
C CYS A 334 23.03 10.49 2.95
N ALA A 335 22.23 11.57 2.94
CA ALA A 335 22.56 12.81 3.65
C ALA A 335 22.37 12.68 5.17
N SER A 336 21.49 11.77 5.58
CA SER A 336 21.20 11.41 6.97
C SER A 336 21.07 9.89 7.07
N ASP A 337 21.52 9.31 8.18
CA ASP A 337 21.27 7.92 8.56
C ASP A 337 19.91 7.73 9.26
N GLY A 338 19.16 8.82 9.46
CA GLY A 338 17.87 8.83 10.13
C GLY A 338 17.98 8.77 11.65
N GLY A 339 19.17 8.98 12.23
CA GLY A 339 19.42 8.79 13.66
C GLY A 339 19.38 7.33 14.09
N THR A 340 19.41 6.39 13.14
CA THR A 340 19.36 4.96 13.41
C THR A 340 20.65 4.50 14.07
N THR A 341 20.53 3.64 15.09
CA THR A 341 21.68 2.97 15.72
C THR A 341 21.75 1.51 15.31
N GLY A 342 22.95 0.95 15.24
CA GLY A 342 23.12 -0.49 15.26
C GLY A 342 22.99 -1.00 16.68
N ASN A 343 22.07 -1.93 16.95
CA ASN A 343 21.55 -2.24 18.29
C ASN A 343 20.85 -1.05 18.98
N THR A 344 20.30 -1.27 20.18
CA THR A 344 19.65 -0.21 20.97
C THR A 344 20.01 -0.28 22.46
N ALA A 345 20.29 0.89 23.05
CA ALA A 345 20.49 1.06 24.48
C ALA A 345 19.22 0.78 25.29
N SER A 346 18.02 0.89 24.70
CA SER A 346 16.76 0.55 25.37
C SER A 346 16.66 -0.94 25.72
N GLN A 347 17.39 -1.80 25.00
CA GLN A 347 17.58 -3.21 25.33
C GLN A 347 18.89 -3.48 26.07
N LEU A 348 19.51 -2.44 26.62
CA LEU A 348 20.79 -2.50 27.37
C LEU A 348 21.95 -3.08 26.53
N GLN A 349 21.85 -2.96 25.21
CA GLN A 349 22.89 -3.37 24.28
C GLN A 349 23.91 -2.24 24.08
N VAL A 350 25.14 -2.60 23.76
CA VAL A 350 26.11 -1.62 23.23
C VAL A 350 25.64 -1.21 21.84
N GLU A 351 25.45 0.10 21.65
CA GLU A 351 25.14 0.68 20.35
C GLU A 351 26.38 0.85 19.48
N TYR A 352 26.17 0.74 18.17
CA TYR A 352 27.15 0.95 17.12
C TYR A 352 26.59 1.94 16.11
N TRP A 353 27.46 2.56 15.31
CA TRP A 353 26.95 3.23 14.12
C TRP A 353 26.46 2.18 13.12
N PRO A 354 25.31 2.38 12.44
CA PRO A 354 24.77 1.41 11.48
C PRO A 354 25.80 0.90 10.47
N TYR A 355 26.59 1.79 9.88
CA TYR A 355 27.60 1.45 8.89
C TYR A 355 28.75 0.55 9.42
N GLU A 356 28.86 0.36 10.73
CA GLU A 356 29.84 -0.54 11.34
C GLU A 356 29.35 -2.00 11.44
N ILE A 357 28.02 -2.22 11.45
CA ILE A 357 27.45 -3.57 11.65
C ILE A 357 26.98 -4.22 10.36
N VAL A 358 26.57 -3.46 9.35
CA VAL A 358 25.98 -3.97 8.11
C VAL A 358 26.91 -3.77 6.91
N GLN A 359 27.19 -4.86 6.20
CA GLN A 359 28.23 -4.88 5.17
C GLN A 359 27.71 -4.45 3.79
N ASP A 360 28.55 -3.73 3.02
CA ASP A 360 28.28 -3.40 1.61
C ASP A 360 28.54 -4.59 0.69
N LYS A 361 27.70 -5.61 0.82
CA LYS A 361 27.74 -6.86 0.06
C LYS A 361 26.39 -7.22 -0.55
N ILE A 362 26.47 -8.00 -1.63
CA ILE A 362 25.36 -8.76 -2.20
C ILE A 362 25.46 -10.17 -1.65
N PHE A 363 24.44 -10.57 -0.89
CA PHE A 363 24.30 -11.89 -0.31
C PHE A 363 23.43 -12.76 -1.21
N TYR A 364 23.72 -14.05 -1.28
CA TYR A 364 22.98 -14.97 -2.13
C TYR A 364 23.02 -16.41 -1.62
N SER A 365 21.91 -17.11 -1.83
CA SER A 365 21.80 -18.54 -1.59
C SER A 365 21.25 -19.25 -2.83
N ALA A 366 21.68 -20.49 -3.06
CA ALA A 366 21.16 -21.30 -4.16
C ALA A 366 20.83 -22.73 -3.71
N LEU A 367 19.60 -23.17 -4.00
CA LEU A 367 19.17 -24.55 -3.79
C LEU A 367 19.52 -25.37 -5.04
N LEU A 368 20.45 -26.33 -4.91
CA LEU A 368 21.04 -27.04 -6.04
C LEU A 368 21.07 -28.56 -5.83
N GLY A 369 20.78 -29.30 -6.90
CA GLY A 369 20.88 -30.76 -6.95
C GLY A 369 22.30 -31.27 -7.23
N SER A 370 23.24 -30.39 -7.54
CA SER A 370 24.68 -30.66 -7.65
C SER A 370 25.46 -29.35 -7.73
N ASP A 371 26.77 -29.40 -7.60
CA ASP A 371 27.65 -28.22 -7.69
C ASP A 371 27.38 -27.37 -8.95
N ALA A 372 27.46 -26.05 -8.78
CA ALA A 372 27.28 -25.05 -9.83
C ALA A 372 28.13 -23.80 -9.53
N VAL A 373 28.35 -22.97 -10.55
CA VAL A 373 29.12 -21.73 -10.44
C VAL A 373 28.16 -20.54 -10.31
N VAL A 374 28.44 -19.65 -9.36
CA VAL A 374 27.79 -18.35 -9.22
C VAL A 374 28.61 -17.27 -9.90
N SER A 375 27.94 -16.30 -10.53
CA SER A 375 28.53 -15.04 -10.97
C SER A 375 27.61 -13.89 -10.55
N VAL A 376 28.19 -12.82 -10.02
CA VAL A 376 27.46 -11.60 -9.63
C VAL A 376 28.08 -10.43 -10.37
N SER A 377 27.25 -9.63 -11.03
CA SER A 377 27.71 -8.40 -11.68
C SER A 377 26.88 -7.19 -11.28
N VAL A 378 27.55 -6.04 -11.19
CA VAL A 378 26.94 -4.74 -10.89
C VAL A 378 27.36 -3.75 -11.97
N GLY A 379 26.39 -3.15 -12.66
CA GLY A 379 26.67 -2.24 -13.78
C GLY A 379 27.45 -2.91 -14.94
N GLY A 380 27.37 -4.24 -15.04
CA GLY A 380 28.09 -5.05 -16.02
C GLY A 380 29.52 -5.45 -15.62
N ALA A 381 30.01 -5.04 -14.45
CA ALA A 381 31.29 -5.50 -13.89
C ALA A 381 31.07 -6.77 -13.06
N ASP A 382 31.78 -7.85 -13.39
CA ASP A 382 31.81 -9.09 -12.59
C ASP A 382 32.62 -8.84 -11.30
N LEU A 383 32.02 -9.17 -10.16
CA LEU A 383 32.60 -8.94 -8.83
C LEU A 383 33.39 -10.14 -8.30
N GLY A 384 33.44 -11.26 -9.03
CA GLY A 384 34.22 -12.43 -8.63
C GLY A 384 33.59 -13.23 -7.49
N ALA A 385 32.26 -13.37 -7.52
CA ALA A 385 31.49 -14.12 -6.54
C ALA A 385 31.93 -15.59 -6.41
N SER A 386 31.85 -16.14 -5.20
CA SER A 386 32.14 -17.54 -4.89
C SER A 386 31.28 -18.05 -3.73
N TRP A 387 31.21 -19.37 -3.54
CA TRP A 387 30.56 -19.96 -2.38
C TRP A 387 31.45 -19.83 -1.15
N THR A 388 30.89 -19.29 -0.06
CA THR A 388 31.52 -19.32 1.28
C THR A 388 31.05 -20.52 2.09
N SER A 389 29.84 -21.02 1.81
CA SER A 389 29.30 -22.24 2.37
C SER A 389 28.71 -23.15 1.28
N THR A 390 28.98 -24.45 1.40
CA THR A 390 28.50 -25.49 0.48
C THR A 390 27.95 -26.67 1.27
N PRO A 391 26.82 -27.28 0.87
CA PRO A 391 26.22 -28.39 1.59
C PRO A 391 27.06 -29.66 1.49
N SER A 392 27.02 -30.49 2.52
CA SER A 392 27.67 -31.80 2.52
C SER A 392 27.11 -32.69 1.40
N GLY A 393 28.00 -33.27 0.58
CA GLY A 393 27.58 -34.10 -0.55
C GLY A 393 27.10 -33.33 -1.79
N ASN A 394 27.28 -32.00 -1.83
CA ASN A 394 26.99 -31.11 -2.97
C ASN A 394 25.50 -31.00 -3.36
N VAL A 395 24.57 -31.44 -2.52
CA VAL A 395 23.12 -31.35 -2.73
C VAL A 395 22.52 -30.58 -1.57
N GLY A 396 21.84 -29.47 -1.84
CA GLY A 396 21.26 -28.61 -0.80
C GLY A 396 21.45 -27.13 -1.09
N ILE A 397 21.47 -26.32 -0.03
CA ILE A 397 21.61 -24.86 -0.11
C ILE A 397 23.09 -24.50 -0.06
N TYR A 398 23.54 -23.78 -1.08
CA TYR A 398 24.83 -23.10 -1.15
C TYR A 398 24.63 -21.64 -0.74
N HIS A 399 25.64 -21.03 -0.14
CA HIS A 399 25.58 -19.63 0.28
C HIS A 399 26.90 -18.90 0.03
N GLY A 400 26.80 -17.60 -0.24
CA GLY A 400 27.94 -16.72 -0.46
C GLY A 400 27.56 -15.25 -0.44
N SER A 401 28.57 -14.40 -0.37
CA SER A 401 28.42 -12.96 -0.49
C SER A 401 29.61 -12.33 -1.19
N VAL A 402 29.39 -11.18 -1.83
CA VAL A 402 30.44 -10.43 -2.54
C VAL A 402 30.27 -8.94 -2.31
N SER A 403 31.38 -8.21 -2.06
CA SER A 403 31.30 -6.77 -1.86
C SER A 403 30.97 -6.03 -3.14
N PHE A 404 30.07 -5.05 -3.06
CA PHE A 404 29.76 -4.13 -4.16
C PHE A 404 30.44 -2.76 -3.98
N SER A 405 31.28 -2.56 -2.96
CA SER A 405 31.91 -1.26 -2.70
C SER A 405 32.65 -0.74 -3.93
N GLY A 406 32.38 0.51 -4.29
CA GLY A 406 32.88 1.15 -5.52
C GLY A 406 32.16 0.77 -6.82
N HIS A 407 31.06 0.00 -6.77
CA HIS A 407 30.25 -0.38 -7.92
C HIS A 407 28.78 0.07 -7.76
N SER A 408 28.18 0.49 -8.87
CA SER A 408 26.77 0.92 -8.95
C SER A 408 26.15 0.50 -10.28
N GLY A 409 24.84 0.31 -10.32
CA GLY A 409 24.07 -0.06 -11.50
C GLY A 409 23.29 -1.37 -11.33
N ALA A 410 22.79 -1.91 -12.44
CA ALA A 410 21.98 -3.13 -12.43
C ALA A 410 22.72 -4.32 -11.82
N VAL A 411 22.05 -5.03 -10.91
CA VAL A 411 22.56 -6.24 -10.26
C VAL A 411 22.07 -7.46 -11.01
N ILE A 412 22.98 -8.36 -11.39
CA ILE A 412 22.65 -9.64 -12.02
C ILE A 412 23.37 -10.75 -11.27
N ILE A 413 22.61 -11.70 -10.73
CA ILE A 413 23.13 -12.92 -10.10
C ILE A 413 22.77 -14.09 -11.02
N THR A 414 23.75 -14.89 -11.41
CA THR A 414 23.54 -16.03 -12.30
C THR A 414 24.16 -17.28 -11.72
N ILE A 415 23.37 -18.37 -11.72
CA ILE A 415 23.87 -19.70 -11.43
C ILE A 415 23.99 -20.47 -12.74
N SER A 416 25.14 -21.12 -12.96
CA SER A 416 25.39 -21.89 -14.18
C SER A 416 26.11 -23.21 -13.89
N ARG A 417 25.81 -24.23 -14.70
CA ARG A 417 26.46 -25.55 -14.64
C ARG A 417 26.84 -26.00 -16.04
N GLY A 418 28.12 -26.30 -16.24
CA GLY A 418 28.64 -26.74 -17.55
C GLY A 418 28.47 -25.71 -18.67
N GLY A 419 28.40 -24.41 -18.35
CA GLY A 419 28.16 -23.33 -19.30
C GLY A 419 26.68 -23.07 -19.64
N THR A 420 25.76 -23.82 -19.03
CA THR A 420 24.31 -23.60 -19.14
C THR A 420 23.81 -22.85 -17.91
N THR A 421 23.02 -21.79 -18.12
CA THR A 421 22.35 -21.07 -17.04
C THR A 421 21.23 -21.91 -16.41
N ILE A 422 21.23 -22.01 -15.09
CA ILE A 422 20.17 -22.64 -14.29
C ILE A 422 19.12 -21.60 -13.92
N ALA A 423 19.55 -20.49 -13.33
CA ALA A 423 18.70 -19.39 -12.91
C ALA A 423 19.45 -18.07 -13.05
N THR A 424 18.71 -16.99 -13.31
CA THR A 424 19.24 -15.62 -13.37
C THR A 424 18.28 -14.68 -12.68
N LEU A 425 18.76 -14.03 -11.63
CA LEU A 425 18.05 -12.98 -10.92
C LEU A 425 18.50 -11.64 -11.48
N GLN A 426 17.54 -10.84 -11.91
CA GLN A 426 17.73 -9.44 -12.25
C GLN A 426 17.24 -8.64 -11.06
N GLY A 427 18.17 -8.08 -10.30
CA GLY A 427 17.85 -7.32 -9.10
C GLY A 427 17.72 -5.82 -9.35
N GLN A 428 17.19 -5.13 -8.35
CA GLN A 428 17.16 -3.67 -8.34
C GLN A 428 18.56 -3.07 -8.43
N SER A 429 18.71 -1.93 -9.10
CA SER A 429 20.02 -1.31 -9.29
C SER A 429 20.56 -0.72 -7.99
N ILE A 430 21.86 -0.90 -7.75
CA ILE A 430 22.58 -0.20 -6.69
C ILE A 430 22.87 1.23 -7.15
N SER A 431 22.47 2.23 -6.37
CA SER A 431 22.71 3.64 -6.65
C SER A 431 24.17 4.02 -6.42
N ALA A 432 24.65 5.01 -7.17
CA ALA A 432 25.98 5.61 -6.95
C ALA A 432 26.00 6.65 -5.81
N GLY A 433 24.85 6.92 -5.21
CA GLY A 433 24.65 7.80 -4.06
C GLY A 433 23.42 7.32 -3.28
N CYS A 434 22.73 8.22 -2.57
CA CYS A 434 21.50 7.86 -1.88
C CYS A 434 20.45 7.26 -2.84
N ALA A 435 19.93 6.07 -2.56
CA ALA A 435 18.84 5.48 -3.32
C ALA A 435 17.47 6.04 -2.89
N ALA A 436 17.32 6.41 -1.62
CA ALA A 436 16.09 6.94 -1.07
C ALA A 436 15.81 8.38 -1.53
N SER A 437 14.59 8.64 -1.99
CA SER A 437 14.14 9.98 -2.39
C SER A 437 14.04 10.95 -1.22
N SER A 438 13.84 10.44 0.00
CA SER A 438 13.81 11.23 1.25
C SER A 438 15.18 11.82 1.60
N GLY A 439 16.27 11.27 1.06
CA GLY A 439 17.64 11.60 1.48
C GLY A 439 18.05 10.99 2.83
N VAL A 440 17.17 10.21 3.45
CA VAL A 440 17.41 9.43 4.68
C VAL A 440 17.74 7.99 4.28
N GLU A 441 18.78 7.43 4.88
CA GLU A 441 19.29 6.09 4.60
C GLU A 441 18.23 5.01 4.85
N ASN A 442 18.02 4.13 3.86
CA ASN A 442 17.14 2.97 3.99
C ASN A 442 17.98 1.73 4.26
N TRP A 443 17.98 1.30 5.52
CA TRP A 443 18.69 0.13 5.99
C TRP A 443 17.92 -1.19 5.76
N ASN A 444 16.73 -1.13 5.15
CA ASN A 444 16.01 -2.32 4.69
C ASN A 444 16.74 -2.97 3.50
N ALA A 445 16.49 -4.26 3.27
CA ALA A 445 17.09 -5.02 2.18
C ALA A 445 16.13 -5.18 1.00
N TRP A 446 16.64 -5.06 -0.23
CA TRP A 446 15.91 -5.54 -1.38
C TRP A 446 16.17 -7.03 -1.54
N VAL A 447 15.14 -7.85 -1.74
CA VAL A 447 15.27 -9.30 -1.90
C VAL A 447 14.61 -9.76 -3.18
N GLY A 448 15.27 -10.66 -3.91
CA GLY A 448 14.70 -11.28 -5.09
C GLY A 448 15.06 -12.75 -5.19
N SER A 449 14.30 -13.48 -5.99
CA SER A 449 14.57 -14.88 -6.29
C SER A 449 14.34 -15.21 -7.76
N ALA A 450 14.98 -16.26 -8.23
CA ALA A 450 14.77 -16.83 -9.56
C ALA A 450 14.87 -18.35 -9.49
N MET A 451 13.83 -19.04 -9.98
CA MET A 451 13.79 -20.49 -10.05
C MET A 451 14.12 -20.98 -11.46
N SER A 452 14.75 -22.15 -11.56
CA SER A 452 15.00 -22.83 -12.83
C SER A 452 13.69 -23.17 -13.53
N ALA A 453 13.65 -23.05 -14.86
CA ALA A 453 12.53 -23.53 -15.65
C ALA A 453 12.47 -25.08 -15.70
N ASP A 454 13.60 -25.74 -15.47
CA ASP A 454 13.70 -27.19 -15.46
C ASP A 454 13.37 -27.74 -14.06
N THR A 455 12.62 -28.84 -14.04
CA THR A 455 12.42 -29.64 -12.83
C THR A 455 13.49 -30.70 -12.70
N ILE A 456 13.87 -30.99 -11.45
CA ILE A 456 14.81 -32.05 -11.12
C ILE A 456 14.19 -32.99 -10.07
N SER A 457 14.91 -34.04 -9.71
CA SER A 457 14.53 -34.90 -8.60
C SER A 457 15.81 -35.44 -8.00
N VAL A 458 16.35 -34.69 -7.03
CA VAL A 458 17.59 -35.05 -6.35
C VAL A 458 17.35 -34.98 -4.85
N THR A 459 17.61 -36.08 -4.17
CA THR A 459 17.53 -36.20 -2.71
C THR A 459 18.96 -36.22 -2.16
N PRO A 460 19.26 -35.48 -1.08
CA PRO A 460 20.52 -35.61 -0.37
C PRO A 460 20.81 -37.07 0.01
N ALA A 461 22.10 -37.42 0.09
CA ALA A 461 22.52 -38.79 0.39
C ALA A 461 22.25 -39.21 1.85
N TYR A 462 22.19 -38.23 2.75
CA TYR A 462 21.99 -38.40 4.18
C TYR A 462 20.73 -37.63 4.60
N SER A 463 19.96 -38.22 5.50
CA SER A 463 18.88 -37.50 6.19
C SER A 463 19.42 -36.67 7.34
N LEU A 464 18.68 -35.66 7.79
CA LEU A 464 19.06 -34.76 8.87
C LEU A 464 19.49 -35.52 10.15
N GLY A 465 18.74 -36.55 10.55
CA GLY A 465 19.09 -37.39 11.70
C GLY A 465 20.28 -38.34 11.50
N GLU A 466 20.84 -38.45 10.29
CA GLU A 466 22.11 -39.13 9.99
C GLU A 466 23.29 -38.15 9.90
N GLU A 467 23.00 -36.84 9.91
CA GLU A 467 23.99 -35.79 9.92
C GLU A 467 24.34 -35.38 11.35
N THR A 468 25.54 -34.84 11.50
CA THR A 468 26.04 -34.21 12.71
C THR A 468 26.69 -32.89 12.32
N CYS A 469 27.02 -32.06 13.31
CA CYS A 469 27.81 -30.87 13.04
C CYS A 469 29.22 -31.28 12.59
N VAL A 470 29.69 -30.72 11.48
CA VAL A 470 31.03 -31.01 10.91
C VAL A 470 31.90 -29.77 10.78
N GLU A 471 31.31 -28.58 10.90
CA GLU A 471 32.03 -27.31 11.01
C GLU A 471 31.25 -26.44 12.01
N GLY A 472 31.96 -25.79 12.92
CA GLY A 472 31.39 -24.97 13.97
C GLY A 472 32.44 -24.08 14.61
N TRP A 473 32.01 -23.16 15.44
CA TRP A 473 32.86 -22.19 16.12
C TRP A 473 32.38 -21.98 17.56
N GLY A 474 33.14 -21.25 18.36
CA GLY A 474 32.75 -20.88 19.72
C GLY A 474 33.28 -19.50 20.08
N ASP A 475 32.66 -18.83 21.04
CA ASP A 475 33.07 -17.49 21.47
C ASP A 475 34.37 -17.50 22.30
N GLY A 476 35.12 -16.41 22.26
CA GLY A 476 36.33 -16.23 23.06
C GLY A 476 37.33 -17.39 22.95
N ASN A 477 37.66 -18.00 24.09
CA ASN A 477 38.65 -19.08 24.15
C ASN A 477 38.09 -20.45 23.74
N PHE A 478 36.78 -20.55 23.44
CA PHE A 478 36.17 -21.74 22.86
C PHE A 478 36.45 -21.90 21.37
N LEU A 479 36.75 -20.82 20.63
CA LEU A 479 36.87 -20.83 19.17
C LEU A 479 37.67 -22.03 18.65
N GLY A 480 38.93 -22.15 19.08
CA GLY A 480 39.80 -23.22 18.61
C GLY A 480 39.41 -24.62 19.09
N LEU A 481 38.69 -24.74 20.22
CA LEU A 481 38.17 -26.02 20.73
C LEU A 481 36.95 -26.44 19.91
N CYS A 482 35.98 -25.55 19.75
CA CYS A 482 34.77 -25.81 18.98
C CYS A 482 35.06 -26.09 17.51
N GLU A 483 35.95 -25.32 16.87
CA GLU A 483 36.40 -25.60 15.49
C GLU A 483 36.89 -27.05 15.35
N GLN A 484 37.71 -27.50 16.30
CA GLN A 484 38.28 -28.83 16.24
C GLN A 484 37.26 -29.92 16.61
N ALA A 485 36.54 -29.74 17.73
CA ALA A 485 35.57 -30.70 18.26
C ALA A 485 34.40 -30.91 17.29
N CYS A 486 33.83 -29.83 16.75
CA CYS A 486 32.75 -29.89 15.77
C CYS A 486 33.23 -30.56 14.47
N SER A 487 34.49 -30.36 14.03
CA SER A 487 35.05 -31.10 12.89
C SER A 487 35.15 -32.62 13.10
N TRP A 488 35.05 -33.08 14.34
CA TRP A 488 34.98 -34.49 14.73
C TRP A 488 33.59 -34.93 15.17
N GLY A 489 32.55 -34.13 14.95
CA GLY A 489 31.17 -34.49 15.27
C GLY A 489 30.79 -34.33 16.75
N TYR A 490 31.66 -33.73 17.57
CA TYR A 490 31.34 -33.37 18.95
C TYR A 490 31.18 -31.85 19.05
N CYS A 491 29.94 -31.38 18.93
CA CYS A 491 29.63 -29.95 18.94
C CYS A 491 28.57 -29.65 20.00
N PRO A 492 28.95 -29.48 21.28
CA PRO A 492 27.98 -29.21 22.34
C PRO A 492 27.36 -27.81 22.18
N ILE A 493 26.04 -27.73 21.98
CA ILE A 493 25.31 -26.47 21.76
C ILE A 493 25.47 -25.46 22.90
N THR A 494 25.79 -25.93 24.11
CA THR A 494 26.04 -25.09 25.29
C THR A 494 27.39 -24.36 25.27
N ALA A 495 28.22 -24.56 24.23
CA ALA A 495 29.52 -23.92 24.09
C ALA A 495 29.90 -23.60 22.64
N CYS A 496 29.40 -24.39 21.68
CA CYS A 496 29.72 -24.28 20.26
C CYS A 496 28.48 -23.99 19.42
N VAL A 497 28.68 -23.21 18.37
CA VAL A 497 27.69 -22.89 17.32
C VAL A 497 28.00 -23.73 16.09
N CYS A 498 27.02 -24.45 15.58
CA CYS A 498 27.19 -25.24 14.37
C CYS A 498 27.00 -24.37 13.12
N SER A 499 27.96 -24.39 12.20
CA SER A 499 27.87 -23.69 10.91
C SER A 499 27.64 -24.62 9.72
N LYS A 500 27.79 -25.95 9.91
CA LYS A 500 27.55 -26.92 8.85
C LYS A 500 27.21 -28.31 9.36
N LEU A 501 26.17 -28.89 8.76
CA LEU A 501 25.79 -30.28 8.94
C LEU A 501 26.40 -31.19 7.86
N GLY A 502 26.69 -32.42 8.23
CA GLY A 502 27.19 -33.42 7.30
C GLY A 502 27.27 -34.83 7.91
N PRO A 503 27.65 -35.84 7.11
CA PRO A 503 27.80 -37.20 7.62
C PRO A 503 28.85 -37.26 8.72
N ALA A 504 28.64 -38.15 9.69
CA ALA A 504 29.56 -38.34 10.82
C ALA A 504 31.03 -38.43 10.37
N PRO A 505 31.90 -37.52 10.84
CA PRO A 505 33.29 -37.47 10.42
C PRO A 505 34.10 -38.61 11.04
N THR A 506 35.31 -38.82 10.54
CA THR A 506 36.25 -39.76 11.16
C THR A 506 36.92 -39.09 12.35
N VAL A 507 36.65 -39.61 13.54
CA VAL A 507 37.25 -39.15 14.80
C VAL A 507 38.65 -39.79 14.97
N PRO A 508 39.69 -39.04 15.38
CA PRO A 508 40.99 -39.61 15.71
C PRO A 508 40.93 -40.71 16.77
N GLU A 509 41.95 -41.56 16.86
CA GLU A 509 42.01 -42.54 17.95
C GLU A 509 42.32 -41.86 19.30
N ASP A 510 41.71 -42.38 20.36
CA ASP A 510 42.00 -41.99 21.74
C ASP A 510 43.50 -42.08 22.04
N THR A 511 44.09 -40.95 22.40
CA THR A 511 45.47 -40.85 22.90
C THR A 511 45.58 -41.22 24.38
N GLY A 512 44.45 -41.25 25.11
CA GLY A 512 44.37 -41.45 26.55
C GLY A 512 44.79 -40.22 27.37
N VAL A 513 45.00 -39.07 26.72
CA VAL A 513 45.35 -37.81 27.39
C VAL A 513 44.09 -37.18 27.96
N GLN A 514 43.98 -37.14 29.28
CA GLN A 514 42.91 -36.40 29.95
C GLN A 514 43.20 -34.91 29.93
N GLY A 515 42.33 -34.14 29.27
CA GLY A 515 42.32 -32.68 29.33
C GLY A 515 41.44 -32.13 30.44
N TYR A 516 41.84 -30.98 30.97
CA TYR A 516 41.13 -30.17 31.94
C TYR A 516 41.20 -28.69 31.50
N PRO A 517 40.21 -27.86 31.86
CA PRO A 517 40.33 -26.42 31.67
C PRO A 517 41.53 -25.88 32.46
N ILE A 518 42.18 -24.83 31.95
CA ILE A 518 43.29 -24.18 32.65
C ILE A 518 42.79 -23.21 33.74
N ALA A 519 43.72 -22.70 34.56
CA ALA A 519 43.37 -21.77 35.63
C ALA A 519 42.89 -20.45 35.03
N GLY A 520 41.68 -20.02 35.41
CA GLY A 520 41.00 -18.85 34.84
C GLY A 520 39.70 -19.21 34.14
N GLU A 521 39.65 -20.42 33.56
CA GLU A 521 38.47 -20.95 32.87
C GLU A 521 37.49 -21.61 33.85
N ASP A 522 36.23 -21.73 33.43
CA ASP A 522 35.18 -22.36 34.19
C ASP A 522 34.88 -23.82 33.75
N ALA A 523 33.84 -24.42 34.34
CA ALA A 523 33.46 -25.81 34.11
C ALA A 523 32.92 -26.10 32.71
N SER A 524 32.40 -25.10 32.00
CA SER A 524 31.89 -25.16 30.62
C SER A 524 32.90 -25.77 29.63
N TYR A 525 34.20 -25.50 29.82
CA TYR A 525 35.30 -26.03 29.01
C TYR A 525 35.59 -27.52 29.25
N SER A 526 35.07 -28.12 30.32
CA SER A 526 35.52 -29.44 30.77
C SER A 526 35.25 -30.55 29.76
N GLY A 527 34.08 -30.52 29.11
CA GLY A 527 33.70 -31.50 28.08
C GLY A 527 34.60 -31.42 26.86
N LEU A 528 34.79 -30.20 26.34
CA LEU A 528 35.64 -29.92 25.18
C LEU A 528 37.11 -30.25 25.46
N CYS A 529 37.68 -29.78 26.57
CA CYS A 529 39.05 -30.11 26.94
C CYS A 529 39.26 -31.62 27.11
N SER A 530 38.32 -32.32 27.73
CA SER A 530 38.40 -33.77 27.88
C SER A 530 38.36 -34.48 26.52
N PHE A 531 37.49 -34.04 25.61
CA PHE A 531 37.34 -34.63 24.29
C PHE A 531 38.56 -34.33 23.42
N ASP A 532 38.88 -33.05 23.21
CA ASP A 532 39.91 -32.62 22.27
C ASP A 532 41.30 -33.11 22.66
N CYS A 533 41.68 -32.98 23.94
CA CYS A 533 43.00 -33.40 24.40
C CYS A 533 43.16 -34.92 24.23
N ASN A 534 42.10 -35.69 24.48
CA ASN A 534 42.10 -37.13 24.28
C ASN A 534 42.23 -37.49 22.79
N HIS A 535 41.83 -36.62 21.87
CA HIS A 535 41.96 -36.82 20.42
C HIS A 535 43.20 -36.13 19.81
N GLY A 536 44.11 -35.63 20.65
CA GLY A 536 45.41 -35.10 20.24
C GLY A 536 45.47 -33.60 19.97
N TYR A 537 44.38 -32.86 20.24
CA TYR A 537 44.36 -31.40 20.20
C TYR A 537 44.17 -30.83 21.61
N CYS A 538 45.23 -30.26 22.19
CA CYS A 538 45.18 -29.75 23.57
C CYS A 538 45.79 -28.34 23.62
N PRO A 539 45.05 -27.31 23.22
CA PRO A 539 45.57 -25.95 23.12
C PRO A 539 45.88 -25.43 24.53
N SER A 540 47.14 -25.08 24.79
CA SER A 540 47.58 -24.62 26.11
C SER A 540 46.97 -23.29 26.56
N THR A 541 46.23 -22.63 25.67
CA THR A 541 45.49 -21.39 25.96
C THR A 541 44.17 -21.64 26.67
N ALA A 542 43.56 -22.83 26.52
CA ALA A 542 42.26 -23.17 27.12
C ALA A 542 42.32 -24.46 27.96
N CYS A 543 43.15 -25.43 27.55
CA CYS A 543 43.23 -26.74 28.17
C CYS A 543 44.64 -27.10 28.64
N GLY A 544 44.71 -27.91 29.69
CA GLY A 544 45.93 -28.49 30.24
C GLY A 544 45.70 -29.94 30.67
N THR A 545 46.77 -30.63 31.03
CA THR A 545 46.71 -32.05 31.48
C THR A 545 46.71 -32.19 33.00
N VAL A 546 46.48 -31.09 33.72
CA VAL A 546 46.51 -31.04 35.19
C VAL A 546 45.23 -30.36 35.63
N GLU A 547 44.48 -31.03 36.50
CA GLU A 547 43.28 -30.48 37.12
C GLU A 547 43.64 -29.30 38.04
N VAL A 548 42.90 -28.20 37.88
CA VAL A 548 43.07 -26.96 38.66
C VAL A 548 41.73 -26.51 39.21
N ALA A 549 41.76 -25.60 40.18
CA ALA A 549 40.54 -24.95 40.64
C ALA A 549 39.98 -24.05 39.52
N LEU A 550 38.72 -24.28 39.14
CA LEU A 550 38.02 -23.53 38.11
C LEU A 550 37.36 -22.27 38.68
N THR A 551 37.15 -21.28 37.81
CA THR A 551 36.35 -20.11 38.15
C THR A 551 34.87 -20.49 38.14
N VAL A 552 34.06 -19.79 38.96
CA VAL A 552 32.60 -19.88 38.88
C VAL A 552 32.15 -18.52 38.35
N PRO A 553 31.73 -18.44 37.08
CA PRO A 553 31.33 -17.18 36.50
C PRO A 553 30.08 -16.68 37.20
N THR A 554 30.03 -15.37 37.46
CA THR A 554 28.84 -14.71 38.02
C THR A 554 27.84 -14.30 36.95
N VAL A 555 28.27 -14.27 35.68
CA VAL A 555 27.48 -13.97 34.48
C VAL A 555 27.92 -14.96 33.41
N SER A 556 27.00 -15.38 32.54
CA SER A 556 27.31 -16.31 31.45
C SER A 556 28.44 -15.76 30.56
N ASP A 557 29.40 -16.61 30.20
CA ASP A 557 30.46 -16.27 29.25
C ASP A 557 29.91 -15.94 27.85
N PHE A 558 28.69 -16.40 27.55
CA PHE A 558 27.99 -16.15 26.29
C PHE A 558 27.01 -14.98 26.36
N ALA A 559 26.93 -14.28 27.50
CA ALA A 559 26.11 -13.08 27.58
C ALA A 559 26.79 -11.96 26.77
N PRO A 560 26.03 -11.24 25.92
CA PRO A 560 26.59 -10.10 25.21
C PRO A 560 27.13 -9.05 26.19
N PRO A 561 28.25 -8.36 25.85
CA PRO A 561 28.76 -7.31 26.70
C PRO A 561 27.82 -6.10 26.67
N ALA A 562 27.68 -5.45 27.83
CA ALA A 562 27.00 -4.17 27.97
C ALA A 562 28.01 -3.05 28.22
N CYS A 563 27.61 -1.80 28.06
CA CYS A 563 28.43 -0.68 28.52
C CYS A 563 28.53 -0.70 30.05
N THR A 564 29.73 -0.48 30.58
CA THR A 564 30.02 -0.46 32.03
C THR A 564 30.71 0.82 32.50
N ALA A 565 31.08 1.70 31.57
CA ALA A 565 31.49 3.07 31.85
C ALA A 565 31.35 3.91 30.58
N GLY A 566 30.89 5.16 30.72
CA GLY A 566 30.81 6.10 29.61
C GLY A 566 31.02 7.54 30.05
N GLU A 567 31.22 8.41 29.07
CA GLU A 567 31.39 9.84 29.27
C GLU A 567 30.50 10.64 28.30
N GLY A 568 29.98 11.76 28.79
CA GLY A 568 29.18 12.72 28.02
C GLY A 568 29.79 14.12 28.08
N THR A 569 29.18 15.08 27.40
CA THR A 569 29.59 16.50 27.41
C THR A 569 28.42 17.41 27.75
N GLY A 570 28.70 18.61 28.28
CA GLY A 570 27.64 19.56 28.65
C GLY A 570 26.72 18.99 29.73
N ASP A 571 25.41 18.98 29.46
CA ASP A 571 24.37 18.48 30.37
C ASP A 571 24.44 16.95 30.56
N PHE A 572 25.14 16.24 29.66
CA PHE A 572 25.25 14.77 29.67
C PHE A 572 26.36 14.20 30.56
N VAL A 573 27.21 15.03 31.17
CA VAL A 573 28.40 14.54 31.91
C VAL A 573 28.02 13.58 33.03
N ASN A 574 27.04 13.95 33.86
CA ASN A 574 26.60 13.13 34.99
C ASN A 574 25.72 11.96 34.53
N LEU A 575 24.84 12.22 33.56
CA LEU A 575 23.91 11.24 33.00
C LEU A 575 24.66 10.06 32.37
N CYS A 576 25.53 10.32 31.39
CA CYS A 576 26.33 9.28 30.75
C CYS A 576 27.25 8.54 31.74
N GLY A 577 27.78 9.24 32.74
CA GLY A 577 28.62 8.61 33.77
C GLY A 577 27.87 7.55 34.58
N PHE A 578 26.57 7.75 34.84
CA PHE A 578 25.73 6.80 35.56
C PHE A 578 25.06 5.78 34.63
N SER A 579 24.39 6.23 33.59
CA SER A 579 23.59 5.37 32.72
C SER A 579 24.47 4.32 32.02
N CYS A 580 25.61 4.74 31.46
CA CYS A 580 26.54 3.85 30.79
C CYS A 580 27.25 2.89 31.75
N ALA A 581 27.28 3.18 33.06
CA ALA A 581 27.77 2.22 34.04
C ALA A 581 26.81 1.04 34.28
N HIS A 582 25.56 1.20 33.84
CA HIS A 582 24.45 0.27 34.04
C HIS A 582 23.81 -0.18 32.71
N GLY A 583 24.60 -0.18 31.63
CA GLY A 583 24.20 -0.70 30.31
C GLY A 583 23.49 0.28 29.38
N PHE A 584 22.84 1.33 29.89
CA PHE A 584 22.10 2.29 29.07
C PHE A 584 23.02 3.42 28.59
N CYS A 585 23.55 3.31 27.38
CA CYS A 585 24.54 4.25 26.85
C CYS A 585 24.24 4.65 25.40
N PRO A 586 23.30 5.59 25.16
CA PRO A 586 22.93 6.03 23.82
C PRO A 586 24.11 6.72 23.13
N ILE A 587 24.52 6.25 21.95
CA ILE A 587 25.75 6.69 21.26
C ILE A 587 25.66 8.15 20.77
N HIS A 588 24.43 8.66 20.59
CA HIS A 588 24.20 10.04 20.18
C HIS A 588 24.49 11.07 21.28
N ALA A 589 24.41 10.68 22.56
CA ALA A 589 24.73 11.55 23.70
C ALA A 589 25.98 11.13 24.47
N CYS A 590 26.27 9.83 24.51
CA CYS A 590 27.28 9.23 25.36
C CYS A 590 28.34 8.47 24.55
N ASN A 591 29.58 8.49 25.04
CA ASN A 591 30.65 7.65 24.53
C ASN A 591 30.91 6.50 25.51
N CYS A 592 30.68 5.25 25.09
CA CYS A 592 31.02 4.09 25.89
C CYS A 592 32.54 3.89 25.94
N THR A 593 33.13 3.92 27.14
CA THR A 593 34.58 3.85 27.36
C THR A 593 35.05 2.49 27.87
N ALA A 594 34.15 1.66 28.40
CA ALA A 594 34.43 0.29 28.81
C ALA A 594 33.19 -0.59 28.68
N THR A 595 33.39 -1.85 28.31
CA THR A 595 32.35 -2.87 28.21
C THR A 595 32.62 -4.03 29.17
N GLY A 596 31.57 -4.75 29.55
CA GLY A 596 31.66 -5.88 30.46
C GLY A 596 30.30 -6.49 30.77
N ALA A 597 30.23 -7.24 31.87
CA ALA A 597 28.99 -7.81 32.36
C ALA A 597 27.98 -6.71 32.74
N LEU A 598 26.72 -6.90 32.34
CA LEU A 598 25.65 -5.97 32.67
C LEU A 598 25.41 -5.92 34.19
N ASP A 599 25.52 -4.72 34.76
CA ASP A 599 25.13 -4.43 36.15
C ASP A 599 23.77 -3.73 36.16
N LEU A 600 22.70 -4.53 36.26
CA LEU A 600 21.32 -4.06 36.29
C LEU A 600 21.03 -3.32 37.60
N PHE A 601 21.01 -1.99 37.51
CA PHE A 601 20.57 -1.15 38.62
C PHE A 601 19.05 -1.17 38.74
N ALA A 602 18.54 -1.52 39.91
CA ALA A 602 17.12 -1.74 40.15
C ALA A 602 16.29 -0.47 39.90
N VAL A 603 15.23 -0.62 39.12
CA VAL A 603 14.20 0.41 38.96
C VAL A 603 13.46 0.58 40.29
N VAL A 604 13.41 1.82 40.77
CA VAL A 604 12.72 2.20 42.01
C VAL A 604 11.27 2.58 41.69
N ASN A 605 11.04 3.26 40.57
CA ASN A 605 9.72 3.64 40.10
C ASN A 605 9.72 3.81 38.56
N ALA A 606 9.19 2.80 37.85
CA ALA A 606 9.09 2.78 36.38
C ALA A 606 8.04 3.75 35.81
N SER A 607 7.31 4.48 36.66
CA SER A 607 6.30 5.46 36.22
C SER A 607 6.83 6.89 36.23
N ILE A 608 8.13 7.09 36.49
CA ILE A 608 8.75 8.41 36.46
C ILE A 608 9.14 8.70 35.02
N THR A 609 8.69 9.84 34.52
CA THR A 609 9.24 10.46 33.31
C THR A 609 10.00 11.74 33.66
N ALA A 610 11.06 12.01 32.91
CA ALA A 610 11.95 13.14 33.08
C ALA A 610 12.71 13.44 31.79
N HIS A 611 13.09 14.70 31.62
CA HIS A 611 13.80 15.17 30.44
C HIS A 611 14.82 16.23 30.79
N LEU A 612 15.70 16.58 29.85
CA LEU A 612 16.66 17.66 30.06
C LEU A 612 15.99 19.03 30.17
N THR A 613 16.36 19.77 31.22
CA THR A 613 15.96 21.18 31.44
C THR A 613 16.35 22.12 30.30
N SER A 614 17.32 21.74 29.46
CA SER A 614 17.73 22.53 28.29
C SER A 614 16.82 22.35 27.07
N GLY A 615 15.92 21.36 27.08
CA GLY A 615 15.01 21.03 25.97
C GLY A 615 15.70 20.33 24.79
N VAL A 616 16.95 19.89 24.96
CA VAL A 616 17.65 19.04 23.99
C VAL A 616 17.20 17.59 24.19
N ASP A 617 17.09 16.82 23.10
CA ASP A 617 16.85 15.38 23.15
C ASP A 617 17.90 14.70 24.04
N ASP A 618 17.42 14.00 25.06
CA ASP A 618 18.26 13.34 26.04
C ASP A 618 18.41 11.83 25.81
N TYR A 619 17.79 11.31 24.74
CA TYR A 619 17.83 9.90 24.36
C TYR A 619 17.40 8.97 25.50
N GLY A 620 16.46 9.41 26.35
CA GLY A 620 15.94 8.65 27.50
C GLY A 620 16.87 8.60 28.71
N LEU A 621 17.93 9.41 28.74
CA LEU A 621 18.90 9.42 29.84
C LEU A 621 18.28 9.90 31.16
N CYS A 622 17.44 10.93 31.15
CA CYS A 622 16.78 11.42 32.35
C CYS A 622 15.76 10.42 32.86
N ASP A 623 14.92 9.83 32.01
CA ASP A 623 14.03 8.73 32.38
C ASP A 623 14.79 7.61 33.08
N PHE A 624 15.81 7.06 32.42
CA PHE A 624 16.61 5.96 32.95
C PHE A 624 17.20 6.29 34.34
N ALA A 625 17.71 7.51 34.52
CA ALA A 625 18.30 7.95 35.78
C ALA A 625 17.25 8.22 36.87
N CYS A 626 16.14 8.88 36.55
CA CYS A 626 15.13 9.30 37.51
C CYS A 626 14.29 8.11 38.01
N GLU A 627 13.97 7.13 37.16
CA GLU A 627 13.34 5.85 37.54
C GLU A 627 14.13 5.08 38.61
N ARG A 628 15.44 5.34 38.68
CA ARG A 628 16.42 4.67 39.55
C ARG A 628 16.84 5.53 40.75
N ASP A 629 16.08 6.56 41.07
CA ASP A 629 16.36 7.50 42.18
C ASP A 629 17.74 8.19 42.02
N ARG A 630 18.08 8.53 40.77
CA ARG A 630 19.29 9.26 40.36
C ARG A 630 18.97 10.44 39.44
N CYS A 631 17.86 11.11 39.69
CA CYS A 631 17.47 12.31 38.93
C CYS A 631 18.45 13.45 39.22
N TYR A 632 19.25 13.84 38.22
CA TYR A 632 20.25 14.90 38.33
C TYR A 632 19.61 16.30 38.18
N ASP A 633 20.33 17.36 38.57
CA ASP A 633 19.82 18.75 38.52
C ASP A 633 19.53 19.22 37.08
N GLU A 634 20.16 18.56 36.10
CA GLU A 634 19.98 18.77 34.67
C GLU A 634 18.63 18.22 34.16
N CYS A 635 17.97 17.32 34.92
CA CYS A 635 16.70 16.71 34.56
C CYS A 635 15.50 17.37 35.28
N GLU A 636 14.42 17.60 34.53
CA GLU A 636 13.13 18.06 35.04
C GLU A 636 12.12 16.90 34.98
N LEU A 637 11.35 16.72 36.06
CA LEU A 637 10.30 15.69 36.11
C LEU A 637 9.11 16.08 35.25
N GLY A 638 8.51 15.08 34.62
CA GLY A 638 7.48 15.24 33.61
C GLY A 638 8.06 15.02 32.22
N ASP A 639 7.17 14.85 31.27
CA ASP A 639 7.55 14.54 29.90
C ASP A 639 8.19 15.77 29.22
N ALA A 640 9.17 15.52 28.34
CA ALA A 640 9.81 16.56 27.56
C ALA A 640 8.81 17.23 26.62
N TRP A 641 9.00 18.54 26.39
CA TRP A 641 8.37 19.24 25.28
C TRP A 641 9.46 19.66 24.28
N SER A 642 9.42 19.12 23.07
CA SER A 642 10.15 19.62 21.90
C SER A 642 9.19 20.23 20.86
N GLU A 643 9.68 21.15 20.01
CA GLU A 643 8.91 21.68 18.88
C GLU A 643 8.57 20.59 17.83
N GLU A 644 9.30 19.47 17.81
CA GLU A 644 9.01 18.31 16.95
C GLU A 644 7.87 17.43 17.52
N ASP A 645 7.63 17.43 18.84
CA ASP A 645 6.54 16.68 19.48
C ASP A 645 5.14 17.19 19.09
N GLN A 646 5.03 18.41 18.54
CA GLN A 646 3.77 18.90 17.95
C GLN A 646 3.29 18.07 16.76
N LEU A 647 4.20 17.38 16.06
CA LEU A 647 3.91 16.48 14.95
C LEU A 647 3.62 15.05 15.42
N SER A 648 3.84 14.75 16.71
CA SER A 648 3.67 13.41 17.30
C SER A 648 2.29 13.18 17.95
N CYS A 649 1.50 14.24 18.08
CA CYS A 649 0.17 14.16 18.68
C CYS A 649 -0.83 13.45 17.74
N ILE A 650 -1.29 12.27 18.14
CA ILE A 650 -2.38 11.54 17.49
C ILE A 650 -3.74 11.91 18.11
N ASN A 651 -4.83 11.60 17.40
CA ASN A 651 -6.18 11.84 17.93
C ASN A 651 -6.41 11.05 19.24
N ASN A 652 -6.87 11.74 20.30
CA ASN A 652 -7.08 11.24 21.69
C ASN A 652 -5.82 11.01 22.54
N ASP A 653 -4.71 11.64 22.21
CA ASP A 653 -3.54 11.64 23.07
C ASP A 653 -3.82 12.35 24.41
N PRO A 654 -3.70 11.66 25.57
CA PRO A 654 -4.00 12.22 26.88
C PRO A 654 -2.88 13.14 27.42
N ARG A 655 -1.76 13.28 26.70
CA ARG A 655 -0.65 14.17 27.07
C ARG A 655 -1.10 15.63 27.04
N SER A 656 -0.83 16.36 28.12
CA SER A 656 -1.43 17.69 28.36
C SER A 656 -1.08 18.78 27.34
N TRP A 657 -0.02 18.61 26.54
CA TRP A 657 0.35 19.51 25.44
C TRP A 657 -0.21 19.08 24.07
N CYS A 658 -0.82 17.89 23.97
CA CYS A 658 -1.61 17.47 22.82
C CYS A 658 -3.08 17.93 22.91
N GLU A 659 -3.51 18.52 24.04
CA GLU A 659 -4.78 19.25 24.12
C GLU A 659 -4.68 20.57 23.33
N VAL A 660 -4.88 20.49 22.01
CA VAL A 660 -5.05 21.69 21.18
C VAL A 660 -6.46 22.25 21.42
N GLN A 661 -6.56 23.42 22.07
CA GLN A 661 -7.77 24.23 21.91
C GLN A 661 -7.81 24.73 20.47
N SER A 662 -8.67 24.11 19.66
CA SER A 662 -8.94 24.56 18.30
C SER A 662 -9.26 26.07 18.29
N PRO A 663 -8.65 26.87 17.39
CA PRO A 663 -9.01 28.27 17.22
C PRO A 663 -10.45 28.45 16.68
N CYS A 664 -11.05 27.37 16.18
CA CYS A 664 -12.39 27.34 15.58
C CYS A 664 -13.39 26.54 16.43
N ASP A 665 -14.59 27.09 16.65
CA ASP A 665 -15.69 26.39 17.30
C ASP A 665 -16.47 25.51 16.29
N TYR A 666 -15.92 24.35 15.95
CA TYR A 666 -16.50 23.42 14.96
C TYR A 666 -17.93 22.92 15.28
N ASN A 667 -18.50 23.25 16.46
CA ASN A 667 -19.91 22.98 16.77
C ASN A 667 -20.88 24.02 16.16
N LEU A 668 -20.37 25.10 15.57
CA LEU A 668 -21.19 26.08 14.86
C LEU A 668 -21.79 25.47 13.58
N THR A 669 -23.11 25.55 13.43
CA THR A 669 -23.79 25.13 12.19
C THR A 669 -23.98 26.33 11.28
N ILE A 670 -23.19 26.42 10.21
CA ILE A 670 -23.26 27.50 9.22
C ILE A 670 -23.49 26.89 7.82
N SER A 671 -24.71 27.06 7.28
CA SER A 671 -25.10 26.47 5.99
C SER A 671 -25.46 27.51 4.91
N THR A 672 -25.41 28.81 5.24
CA THR A 672 -25.69 29.87 4.27
C THR A 672 -24.62 30.96 4.28
N MET A 673 -24.40 31.58 3.11
CA MET A 673 -23.49 32.73 2.97
C MET A 673 -23.88 33.90 3.87
N ALA A 674 -25.18 34.05 4.21
CA ALA A 674 -25.64 35.13 5.08
C ALA A 674 -25.25 34.86 6.55
N ASP A 675 -25.37 33.61 6.99
CA ASP A 675 -24.99 33.20 8.34
C ASP A 675 -23.47 33.27 8.52
N LEU A 676 -22.70 32.81 7.53
CA LEU A 676 -21.24 32.92 7.54
C LEU A 676 -20.78 34.37 7.58
N ASN A 677 -21.39 35.25 6.78
CA ASN A 677 -21.06 36.67 6.78
C ASN A 677 -21.40 37.35 8.13
N LEU A 678 -22.44 36.91 8.84
CA LEU A 678 -22.76 37.43 10.19
C LEU A 678 -21.78 36.92 11.26
N GLN A 679 -21.38 35.65 11.18
CA GLN A 679 -20.49 35.02 12.16
C GLN A 679 -19.01 35.38 11.95
N SER A 680 -18.59 35.63 10.70
CA SER A 680 -17.20 35.99 10.35
C SER A 680 -16.63 37.16 11.16
N ALA A 681 -17.48 38.11 11.59
CA ALA A 681 -17.04 39.25 12.41
C ALA A 681 -16.62 38.86 13.85
N ASN A 682 -16.94 37.66 14.33
CA ASN A 682 -16.64 37.17 15.68
C ASN A 682 -15.89 35.83 15.67
N MET A 683 -15.35 35.43 14.52
CA MET A 683 -14.64 34.18 14.30
C MET A 683 -13.21 34.47 13.86
N ALA A 684 -12.25 33.60 14.20
CA ALA A 684 -10.88 33.75 13.71
C ALA A 684 -10.84 33.59 12.18
N ASP A 685 -9.98 34.36 11.52
CA ASP A 685 -9.96 34.43 10.05
C ASP A 685 -9.58 33.07 9.43
N GLU A 686 -8.78 32.27 10.14
CA GLU A 686 -8.40 30.91 9.71
C GLU A 686 -9.59 29.94 9.64
N CYS A 687 -10.68 30.22 10.36
CA CYS A 687 -11.87 29.37 10.42
C CYS A 687 -12.88 29.67 9.30
N ILE A 688 -12.84 30.87 8.71
CA ILE A 688 -13.78 31.30 7.66
C ILE A 688 -13.76 30.36 6.44
N PRO A 689 -12.60 29.91 5.92
CA PRO A 689 -12.54 28.96 4.81
C PRO A 689 -13.21 27.62 5.13
N TYR A 690 -13.05 27.07 6.34
CA TYR A 690 -13.66 25.80 6.72
C TYR A 690 -15.19 25.85 6.61
N TYR A 691 -15.84 26.86 7.21
CA TYR A 691 -17.29 27.02 7.12
C TYR A 691 -17.75 27.50 5.74
N MET A 692 -16.88 28.13 4.94
CA MET A 692 -17.18 28.43 3.55
C MET A 692 -17.37 27.14 2.75
N LEU A 693 -16.60 26.08 3.04
CA LEU A 693 -16.81 24.76 2.45
C LEU A 693 -18.16 24.16 2.88
N ASP A 694 -18.59 24.31 4.13
CA ASP A 694 -19.93 23.87 4.60
C ASP A 694 -21.05 24.57 3.81
N VAL A 695 -20.90 25.87 3.58
CA VAL A 695 -21.85 26.65 2.79
C VAL A 695 -21.85 26.20 1.33
N LEU A 696 -20.68 25.89 0.75
CA LEU A 696 -20.57 25.42 -0.62
C LEU A 696 -21.15 24.01 -0.78
N ASP A 697 -20.93 23.09 0.15
CA ASP A 697 -21.56 21.76 0.14
C ASP A 697 -23.09 21.85 0.33
N SER A 698 -23.55 22.69 1.25
CA SER A 698 -24.99 22.98 1.41
C SER A 698 -25.61 23.56 0.13
N MET A 699 -24.83 24.33 -0.65
CA MET A 699 -25.27 24.83 -1.96
C MET A 699 -25.37 23.71 -3.00
N ILE A 700 -24.54 22.66 -2.92
CA ILE A 700 -24.67 21.46 -3.76
C ILE A 700 -26.00 20.76 -3.46
N ASP A 701 -26.41 20.63 -2.20
CA ASP A 701 -27.73 20.05 -1.87
C ASP A 701 -28.89 20.83 -2.51
N VAL A 702 -28.81 22.18 -2.47
CA VAL A 702 -29.80 23.04 -3.12
C VAL A 702 -29.79 22.85 -4.64
N VAL A 703 -28.60 22.73 -5.24
CA VAL A 703 -28.42 22.44 -6.66
C VAL A 703 -29.05 21.10 -7.01
N VAL A 704 -28.66 20.02 -6.34
CA VAL A 704 -29.15 18.65 -6.59
C VAL A 704 -30.65 18.54 -6.38
N ALA A 705 -31.20 19.16 -5.33
CA ALA A 705 -32.64 19.16 -5.08
C ALA A 705 -33.41 19.89 -6.18
N ASN A 706 -32.99 21.11 -6.55
CA ASN A 706 -33.62 21.87 -7.63
C ASN A 706 -33.46 21.19 -8.99
N TYR A 707 -32.32 20.54 -9.23
CA TYR A 707 -32.04 19.80 -10.44
C TYR A 707 -32.94 18.57 -10.56
N THR A 708 -33.03 17.78 -9.49
CA THR A 708 -33.90 16.61 -9.40
C THR A 708 -35.37 17.01 -9.56
N ASP A 709 -35.78 18.15 -8.97
CA ASP A 709 -37.12 18.71 -9.14
C ASP A 709 -37.41 19.01 -10.61
N ILE A 710 -36.51 19.69 -11.32
CA ILE A 710 -36.68 20.00 -12.75
C ILE A 710 -36.78 18.74 -13.61
N LEU A 711 -35.95 17.72 -13.35
CA LEU A 711 -35.95 16.47 -14.12
C LEU A 711 -37.20 15.60 -13.84
N THR A 712 -37.72 15.64 -12.62
CA THR A 712 -38.86 14.80 -12.21
C THR A 712 -40.22 15.42 -12.53
N HIS A 713 -40.29 16.73 -12.78
CA HIS A 713 -41.54 17.42 -13.13
C HIS A 713 -41.80 17.44 -14.65
N ASN A 714 -43.02 17.07 -15.05
CA ASN A 714 -43.43 16.98 -16.47
C ASN A 714 -43.31 18.30 -17.25
N ASP A 715 -43.31 19.46 -16.58
CA ASP A 715 -43.31 20.77 -17.23
C ASP A 715 -42.02 21.03 -18.03
N TYR A 716 -40.88 20.52 -17.57
CA TYR A 716 -39.61 20.64 -18.31
C TYR A 716 -39.62 19.73 -19.56
N ASN A 717 -40.08 18.49 -19.42
CA ASN A 717 -40.24 17.54 -20.53
C ASN A 717 -41.22 18.05 -21.59
N GLU A 718 -42.31 18.73 -21.19
CA GLU A 718 -43.20 19.41 -22.13
C GLU A 718 -42.51 20.58 -22.84
N THR A 719 -41.69 21.36 -22.14
CA THR A 719 -40.94 22.49 -22.71
C THR A 719 -39.92 22.02 -23.77
N LEU A 720 -39.27 20.88 -23.54
CA LEU A 720 -38.31 20.26 -24.46
C LEU A 720 -38.94 19.76 -25.77
N LYS A 721 -40.25 19.46 -25.80
CA LYS A 721 -40.96 19.17 -27.07
C LYS A 721 -40.97 20.37 -28.01
N TYR A 722 -41.03 21.59 -27.46
CA TYR A 722 -40.96 22.82 -28.27
C TYR A 722 -39.55 23.02 -28.83
N TYR A 723 -38.50 22.72 -28.06
CA TYR A 723 -37.12 22.71 -28.53
C TYR A 723 -36.95 21.79 -29.74
N LYS A 724 -37.35 20.52 -29.61
CA LYS A 724 -37.27 19.55 -30.72
C LYS A 724 -38.03 20.06 -31.95
N ARG A 725 -39.26 20.55 -31.76
CA ARG A 725 -40.07 21.09 -32.86
C ARG A 725 -39.43 22.31 -33.52
N TYR A 726 -38.80 23.19 -32.75
CA TYR A 726 -38.15 24.38 -33.27
C TYR A 726 -36.94 24.00 -34.14
N VAL A 727 -36.06 23.13 -33.65
CA VAL A 727 -34.91 22.60 -34.41
C VAL A 727 -35.37 21.92 -35.70
N GLU A 728 -36.42 21.07 -35.64
CA GLU A 728 -36.97 20.43 -36.85
C GLU A 728 -37.49 21.42 -37.91
N ASN A 729 -38.11 22.53 -37.47
CA ASN A 729 -38.56 23.56 -38.40
C ASN A 729 -37.39 24.32 -39.01
N ASN A 730 -36.33 24.58 -38.23
CA ASN A 730 -35.14 25.25 -38.73
C ASN A 730 -34.31 24.39 -39.70
N ILE A 731 -34.26 23.06 -39.52
CA ILE A 731 -33.73 22.14 -40.55
C ILE A 731 -34.52 22.31 -41.85
N THR A 732 -35.85 22.37 -41.74
CA THR A 732 -36.74 22.49 -42.91
C THR A 732 -36.55 23.83 -43.62
N SER A 733 -36.49 24.95 -42.89
CA SER A 733 -36.29 26.28 -43.47
C SER A 733 -34.87 26.49 -44.01
N SER A 734 -33.85 25.96 -43.34
CA SER A 734 -32.45 26.05 -43.78
C SER A 734 -32.21 25.24 -45.05
N LEU A 735 -32.75 24.02 -45.16
CA LEU A 735 -32.71 23.25 -46.40
C LEU A 735 -33.46 23.95 -47.53
N ALA A 736 -34.64 24.54 -47.24
CA ALA A 736 -35.39 25.30 -48.22
C ALA A 736 -34.58 26.50 -48.74
N SER A 737 -33.94 27.27 -47.84
CA SER A 737 -33.09 28.40 -48.22
C SER A 737 -31.81 27.97 -48.94
N ALA A 738 -31.18 26.88 -48.54
CA ALA A 738 -29.97 26.34 -49.18
C ALA A 738 -30.24 25.86 -50.61
N MET A 739 -31.44 25.30 -50.84
CA MET A 739 -31.89 24.74 -52.10
C MET A 739 -32.89 25.63 -52.85
N GLU A 740 -33.01 26.91 -52.47
CA GLU A 740 -33.90 27.89 -53.07
C GLU A 740 -33.61 28.03 -54.56
N TRP A 741 -34.63 27.92 -55.41
CA TRP A 741 -34.44 27.94 -56.87
C TRP A 741 -34.13 29.34 -57.40
N ASP A 742 -34.85 30.36 -56.91
CA ASP A 742 -34.68 31.77 -57.28
C ASP A 742 -35.06 32.70 -56.10
N PRO A 743 -34.13 33.47 -55.52
CA PRO A 743 -32.71 33.55 -55.88
C PRO A 743 -31.97 32.25 -55.58
N ALA A 744 -30.99 31.93 -56.44
CA ALA A 744 -30.21 30.70 -56.37
C ALA A 744 -29.56 30.48 -54.99
N GLY A 745 -30.04 29.48 -54.25
CA GLY A 745 -29.43 29.04 -53.00
C GLY A 745 -28.04 28.44 -53.20
N PRO A 746 -27.15 28.54 -52.22
CA PRO A 746 -25.76 28.07 -52.35
C PRO A 746 -25.65 26.54 -52.53
N GLY A 747 -26.62 25.77 -52.05
CA GLY A 747 -26.66 24.32 -52.16
C GLY A 747 -26.85 23.82 -53.60
N LEU A 748 -27.43 24.64 -54.48
CA LEU A 748 -27.63 24.29 -55.89
C LEU A 748 -26.31 24.04 -56.64
N ALA A 749 -25.19 24.60 -56.18
CA ALA A 749 -23.87 24.39 -56.77
C ALA A 749 -23.45 22.90 -56.76
N TYR A 750 -24.01 22.10 -55.85
CA TYR A 750 -23.69 20.68 -55.69
C TYR A 750 -24.53 19.74 -56.58
N PHE A 751 -25.48 20.28 -57.35
CA PHE A 751 -26.42 19.49 -58.15
C PHE A 751 -26.35 19.84 -59.64
N ASP A 752 -26.57 18.82 -60.47
CA ASP A 752 -27.02 18.98 -61.84
C ASP A 752 -28.55 18.83 -61.90
N CYS A 753 -29.19 19.64 -62.73
CA CYS A 753 -30.63 19.69 -62.89
C CYS A 753 -31.01 19.25 -64.30
N ILE A 754 -31.99 18.35 -64.39
CA ILE A 754 -32.68 17.99 -65.63
C ILE A 754 -34.04 18.68 -65.60
N ILE A 755 -34.26 19.62 -66.51
CA ILE A 755 -35.52 20.37 -66.61
C ILE A 755 -36.39 19.74 -67.70
N GLU A 756 -37.61 19.37 -67.34
CA GLU A 756 -38.64 18.90 -68.26
C GLU A 756 -39.67 20.00 -68.48
N VAL A 757 -39.92 20.31 -69.75
CA VAL A 757 -40.94 21.27 -70.18
C VAL A 757 -41.81 20.59 -71.24
N GLU A 758 -43.13 20.68 -71.11
CA GLU A 758 -44.09 20.11 -72.08
C GLU A 758 -43.86 18.60 -72.40
N GLY A 759 -43.41 17.81 -71.42
CA GLY A 759 -43.19 16.37 -71.58
C GLY A 759 -41.86 15.97 -72.24
N LYS A 760 -40.89 16.90 -72.33
CA LYS A 760 -39.55 16.65 -72.89
C LYS A 760 -38.46 16.99 -71.88
N ASN A 761 -37.65 16.00 -71.53
CA ASN A 761 -36.50 16.18 -70.64
C ASN A 761 -35.34 16.85 -71.38
N GLY A 762 -34.76 17.89 -70.76
CA GLY A 762 -33.50 18.49 -71.17
C GLY A 762 -32.28 17.60 -70.83
N THR A 763 -31.08 18.10 -71.11
CA THR A 763 -29.83 17.48 -70.66
C THR A 763 -29.45 17.97 -69.27
N ALA A 764 -28.84 17.11 -68.45
CA ALA A 764 -28.31 17.50 -67.15
C ALA A 764 -27.30 18.65 -67.27
N ALA A 765 -27.49 19.71 -66.50
CA ALA A 765 -26.63 20.89 -66.43
C ALA A 765 -26.60 21.45 -65.01
N GLN A 766 -25.58 22.25 -64.66
CA GLN A 766 -25.45 22.86 -63.33
C GLN A 766 -26.74 23.57 -62.87
N CYS A 767 -27.20 23.30 -61.65
CA CYS A 767 -28.28 24.06 -61.03
C CYS A 767 -27.81 25.43 -60.49
N PRO A 768 -28.67 26.48 -60.51
CA PRO A 768 -29.94 26.52 -61.22
C PRO A 768 -29.72 26.85 -62.69
N ASN A 769 -30.36 26.09 -63.57
CA ASN A 769 -30.39 26.36 -65.01
C ASN A 769 -31.61 27.23 -65.35
N LEU A 770 -31.65 28.46 -64.80
CA LEU A 770 -32.78 29.40 -64.91
C LEU A 770 -33.15 29.74 -66.36
N ALA A 771 -32.17 29.71 -67.27
CA ALA A 771 -32.40 29.98 -68.70
C ALA A 771 -33.28 28.92 -69.37
N ALA A 772 -33.31 27.69 -68.84
CA ALA A 772 -34.14 26.61 -69.38
C ALA A 772 -35.57 26.60 -68.81
N THR A 773 -35.86 27.41 -67.78
CA THR A 773 -37.20 27.62 -67.21
C THR A 773 -37.81 28.96 -67.62
N ASP A 774 -37.01 29.88 -68.18
CA ASP A 774 -37.45 31.23 -68.58
C ASP A 774 -38.57 31.19 -69.64
N GLY A 775 -39.69 31.85 -69.34
CA GLY A 775 -40.86 31.96 -70.23
C GLY A 775 -41.82 30.75 -70.26
N HIS A 776 -41.63 29.72 -69.43
CA HIS A 776 -42.46 28.51 -69.40
C HIS A 776 -43.40 28.43 -68.20
N ALA A 777 -44.72 28.38 -68.45
CA ALA A 777 -45.77 28.39 -67.42
C ALA A 777 -45.75 27.22 -66.42
N SER A 778 -45.13 26.09 -66.76
CA SER A 778 -44.99 24.93 -65.86
C SER A 778 -43.82 24.07 -66.31
N TYR A 779 -43.01 23.62 -65.36
CA TYR A 779 -41.86 22.77 -65.61
C TYR A 779 -41.59 21.83 -64.44
N ASN A 780 -40.91 20.72 -64.71
CA ASN A 780 -40.42 19.81 -63.68
C ASN A 780 -38.90 19.91 -63.62
N VAL A 781 -38.33 19.93 -62.41
CA VAL A 781 -36.88 19.94 -62.20
C VAL A 781 -36.49 18.68 -61.44
N TYR A 782 -35.59 17.89 -62.01
CA TYR A 782 -35.02 16.72 -61.35
C TYR A 782 -33.58 17.04 -60.91
N PHE A 783 -33.34 17.02 -59.61
CA PHE A 783 -32.00 17.23 -59.04
C PHE A 783 -31.20 15.92 -59.04
N GLU A 784 -29.94 16.01 -59.47
CA GLU A 784 -28.97 14.94 -59.45
C GLU A 784 -27.71 15.42 -58.71
N PRO A 785 -27.40 14.87 -57.53
CA PRO A 785 -26.22 15.29 -56.78
C PRO A 785 -24.96 14.90 -57.55
N ARG A 786 -24.04 15.86 -57.73
CA ARG A 786 -22.75 15.59 -58.36
C ARG A 786 -21.84 14.76 -57.45
N ASN A 787 -21.88 15.09 -56.17
CA ASN A 787 -21.19 14.38 -55.10
C ASN A 787 -21.97 14.57 -53.80
N THR A 788 -22.74 13.55 -53.44
CA THR A 788 -23.58 13.55 -52.24
C THR A 788 -22.77 13.78 -50.97
N THR A 789 -21.60 13.15 -50.83
CA THR A 789 -20.73 13.31 -49.67
C THR A 789 -20.22 14.75 -49.53
N ALA A 790 -19.86 15.40 -50.64
CA ALA A 790 -19.40 16.79 -50.58
C ALA A 790 -20.52 17.76 -50.18
N PHE A 791 -21.75 17.52 -50.63
CA PHE A 791 -22.92 18.31 -50.24
C PHE A 791 -23.28 18.11 -48.77
N GLU A 792 -23.24 16.86 -48.29
CA GLU A 792 -23.53 16.51 -46.90
C GLU A 792 -22.49 17.08 -45.93
N LEU A 793 -21.19 17.03 -46.27
CA LEU A 793 -20.14 17.67 -45.48
C LEU A 793 -20.29 19.20 -45.45
N TRP A 794 -20.71 19.80 -46.56
CA TRP A 794 -20.98 21.24 -46.62
C TRP A 794 -22.20 21.64 -45.79
N LEU A 795 -23.29 20.88 -45.86
CA LEU A 795 -24.48 21.10 -45.02
C LEU A 795 -24.17 20.98 -43.53
N LEU A 796 -23.33 20.01 -43.17
CA LEU A 796 -22.88 19.85 -41.79
C LEU A 796 -22.04 21.06 -41.35
N ALA A 797 -21.06 21.47 -42.15
CA ALA A 797 -20.15 22.56 -41.80
C ALA A 797 -20.80 23.95 -41.76
N ASP A 798 -21.64 24.28 -42.75
CA ASP A 798 -22.17 25.64 -42.92
C ASP A 798 -23.57 25.82 -42.29
N TYR A 799 -24.33 24.73 -42.11
CA TYR A 799 -25.71 24.76 -41.62
C TYR A 799 -25.98 23.86 -40.41
N GLY A 800 -25.00 23.05 -39.94
CA GLY A 800 -25.18 22.12 -38.82
C GLY A 800 -26.12 20.94 -39.11
N ILE A 801 -26.45 20.68 -40.37
CA ILE A 801 -27.44 19.65 -40.73
C ILE A 801 -26.75 18.32 -40.95
N GLN A 802 -27.02 17.35 -40.08
CA GLN A 802 -26.46 16.00 -40.21
C GLN A 802 -26.88 15.30 -41.50
N PRO A 803 -26.00 14.48 -42.11
CA PRO A 803 -26.35 13.66 -43.27
C PRO A 803 -27.59 12.78 -43.02
N SER A 804 -27.72 12.26 -41.79
CA SER A 804 -28.84 11.43 -41.34
C SER A 804 -30.19 12.17 -41.32
N TRP A 805 -30.18 13.50 -41.27
CA TRP A 805 -31.38 14.35 -41.22
C TRP A 805 -31.90 14.73 -42.60
N VAL A 806 -31.20 14.36 -43.66
CA VAL A 806 -31.55 14.67 -45.04
C VAL A 806 -31.98 13.42 -45.78
N ARG A 807 -33.04 13.54 -46.59
CA ARG A 807 -33.45 12.53 -47.55
C ARG A 807 -33.63 13.17 -48.92
N TYR A 808 -33.45 12.36 -49.95
CA TYR A 808 -33.48 12.79 -51.35
C TYR A 808 -34.66 12.18 -52.13
N ASP A 809 -35.56 11.48 -51.43
CA ASP A 809 -36.74 10.85 -52.02
C ASP A 809 -37.99 11.71 -51.83
N GLY A 810 -38.58 12.16 -52.95
CA GLY A 810 -39.84 12.89 -52.94
C GLY A 810 -40.01 13.82 -54.15
N SER A 811 -41.27 14.22 -54.37
CA SER A 811 -41.65 15.35 -55.22
C SER A 811 -42.18 16.48 -54.33
N HIS A 812 -42.01 17.72 -54.80
CA HIS A 812 -42.61 18.88 -54.19
C HIS A 812 -43.15 19.80 -55.24
N ASP A 813 -44.40 20.19 -55.05
CA ASP A 813 -45.11 21.06 -55.95
C ASP A 813 -45.19 22.42 -55.27
N ASP A 814 -44.64 23.46 -55.90
CA ASP A 814 -44.87 24.83 -55.43
C ASP A 814 -46.16 25.38 -56.04
N TYR A 815 -46.99 26.01 -55.20
CA TYR A 815 -48.34 26.49 -55.56
C TYR A 815 -48.39 28.03 -55.58
N ASN A 816 -48.18 28.56 -56.78
CA ASN A 816 -48.86 29.70 -57.40
C ASN A 816 -49.13 30.97 -56.55
N ILE A 817 -48.42 32.07 -56.87
CA ILE A 817 -48.68 33.43 -56.38
C ILE A 817 -49.91 34.02 -57.09
N CYS A 818 -51.11 33.61 -56.67
CA CYS A 818 -52.33 34.38 -56.91
C CYS A 818 -53.05 34.61 -55.57
N ILE A 819 -52.43 35.38 -54.66
CA ILE A 819 -53.11 35.86 -53.45
C ILE A 819 -53.75 37.21 -53.75
N GLY A 820 -55.08 37.21 -53.90
CA GLY A 820 -55.90 38.42 -54.02
C GLY A 820 -56.55 38.54 -55.40
N HIS A 821 -57.87 38.35 -55.45
CA HIS A 821 -58.68 38.62 -56.63
C HIS A 821 -58.45 40.04 -57.15
N LEU A 822 -57.90 40.17 -58.38
CA LEU A 822 -58.22 41.20 -59.39
C LEU A 822 -57.17 41.29 -60.54
N ASN A 823 -56.68 40.15 -61.08
CA ASN A 823 -55.96 40.19 -62.36
C ASN A 823 -56.39 39.03 -63.29
N PRO A 824 -57.09 39.29 -64.42
CA PRO A 824 -57.47 38.26 -65.39
C PRO A 824 -56.29 37.65 -66.17
N ASP A 825 -55.07 38.16 -65.99
CA ASP A 825 -53.83 37.61 -66.56
C ASP A 825 -53.02 36.73 -65.57
N CYS A 826 -53.62 36.26 -64.46
CA CYS A 826 -52.95 35.32 -63.54
C CYS A 826 -52.90 33.91 -64.15
N VAL A 827 -51.74 33.53 -64.69
CA VAL A 827 -51.46 32.15 -65.14
C VAL A 827 -51.07 31.33 -63.91
N ALA A 828 -51.65 30.14 -63.75
CA ALA A 828 -51.21 29.23 -62.70
C ALA A 828 -49.86 28.63 -63.07
N TRP A 829 -48.83 28.97 -62.32
CA TRP A 829 -47.50 28.35 -62.46
C TRP A 829 -47.45 27.12 -61.57
N THR A 830 -46.87 26.05 -62.09
CA THR A 830 -46.66 24.82 -61.32
C THR A 830 -45.27 24.31 -61.62
N ASP A 831 -44.42 24.37 -60.60
CA ASP A 831 -43.04 23.97 -60.67
C ASP A 831 -42.88 22.76 -59.75
N ASN A 832 -42.59 21.60 -60.33
CA ASN A 832 -42.46 20.36 -59.56
C ASN A 832 -40.99 19.99 -59.43
N PHE A 833 -40.50 19.95 -58.19
CA PHE A 833 -39.12 19.63 -57.86
C PHE A 833 -39.02 18.18 -57.38
N TYR A 834 -38.26 17.36 -58.11
CA TYR A 834 -38.05 15.94 -57.84
C TYR A 834 -36.64 15.67 -57.35
N ARG A 835 -36.52 14.81 -56.34
CA ARG A 835 -35.23 14.48 -55.66
C ARG A 835 -34.55 15.68 -54.99
N LEU A 836 -35.32 16.73 -54.68
CA LEU A 836 -34.83 17.84 -53.86
C LEU A 836 -34.49 17.33 -52.45
N PRO A 837 -33.32 17.65 -51.88
CA PRO A 837 -32.98 17.34 -50.50
C PRO A 837 -34.03 17.91 -49.54
N ARG A 838 -34.52 17.09 -48.60
CA ARG A 838 -35.53 17.46 -47.60
C ARG A 838 -35.20 16.88 -46.24
N LYS A 839 -35.81 17.43 -45.18
CA LYS A 839 -35.78 16.82 -43.85
C LYS A 839 -36.27 15.37 -43.92
N ALA A 840 -35.52 14.46 -43.31
CA ALA A 840 -35.88 13.07 -43.11
C ALA A 840 -37.20 12.96 -42.31
N ALA A 841 -37.93 11.85 -42.49
CA ALA A 841 -39.20 11.63 -41.81
C ALA A 841 -39.03 11.49 -40.29
N GLN A 842 -37.88 10.99 -39.85
CA GLN A 842 -37.46 10.93 -38.46
C GLN A 842 -36.09 11.58 -38.37
N VAL A 843 -35.94 12.53 -37.44
CA VAL A 843 -34.66 13.11 -37.06
C VAL A 843 -34.44 12.85 -35.58
N ASN A 844 -33.27 12.33 -35.25
CA ASN A 844 -32.88 12.15 -33.86
C ASN A 844 -32.22 13.45 -33.41
N ILE A 845 -32.92 14.21 -32.58
CA ILE A 845 -32.40 15.45 -31.98
C ILE A 845 -32.09 15.08 -30.54
N THR A 846 -30.84 15.30 -30.13
CA THR A 846 -30.37 15.02 -28.77
C THR A 846 -31.21 15.78 -27.76
N ASP A 847 -31.67 15.07 -26.74
CA ASP A 847 -32.50 15.63 -25.69
C ASP A 847 -31.59 16.33 -24.66
N PRO A 848 -31.72 17.64 -24.44
CA PRO A 848 -30.99 18.37 -23.40
C PRO A 848 -31.00 17.68 -22.03
N HIS A 849 -32.08 16.95 -21.70
CA HIS A 849 -32.19 16.18 -20.46
C HIS A 849 -31.10 15.11 -20.33
N THR A 850 -30.58 14.54 -21.43
CA THR A 850 -29.57 13.47 -21.35
C THR A 850 -28.21 14.01 -20.94
N VAL A 851 -27.80 15.15 -21.49
CA VAL A 851 -26.52 15.82 -21.14
C VAL A 851 -26.55 16.25 -19.68
N VAL A 852 -27.69 16.79 -19.28
CA VAL A 852 -27.97 17.22 -17.91
C VAL A 852 -27.97 16.01 -16.95
N ALA A 853 -28.63 14.90 -17.29
CA ALA A 853 -28.63 13.71 -16.44
C ALA A 853 -27.23 13.06 -16.30
N GLN A 854 -26.38 13.16 -17.33
CA GLN A 854 -25.04 12.58 -17.33
C GLN A 854 -24.06 13.32 -16.42
N ALA A 855 -24.29 14.59 -16.09
CA ALA A 855 -23.41 15.34 -15.18
C ALA A 855 -23.66 15.05 -13.69
N LEU A 856 -24.85 14.52 -13.33
CA LEU A 856 -25.22 14.25 -11.93
C LEU A 856 -24.26 13.33 -11.17
N PRO A 857 -23.83 12.18 -11.72
CA PRO A 857 -22.91 11.28 -11.03
C PRO A 857 -21.54 11.90 -10.73
N HIS A 858 -21.13 12.93 -11.48
CA HIS A 858 -19.85 13.61 -11.28
C HIS A 858 -19.91 14.70 -10.18
N LEU A 859 -21.11 15.02 -9.67
CA LEU A 859 -21.27 15.91 -8.52
C LEU A 859 -20.82 15.26 -7.22
N ASP A 860 -20.85 13.93 -7.15
CA ASP A 860 -20.35 13.17 -6.00
C ASP A 860 -18.84 13.40 -5.84
N GLY A 861 -18.07 13.42 -6.94
CA GLY A 861 -16.63 13.75 -6.90
C GLY A 861 -16.34 15.18 -6.43
N LEU A 862 -17.19 16.15 -6.79
CA LEU A 862 -17.07 17.51 -6.26
C LEU A 862 -17.31 17.55 -4.76
N ARG A 863 -18.33 16.84 -4.27
CA ARG A 863 -18.65 16.73 -2.84
C ARG A 863 -17.55 16.01 -2.08
N GLU A 864 -17.05 14.90 -2.60
CA GLU A 864 -15.93 14.16 -2.01
C GLU A 864 -14.69 15.04 -1.87
N ASN A 865 -14.37 15.86 -2.88
CA ASN A 865 -13.25 16.79 -2.80
C ASN A 865 -13.47 17.93 -1.78
N ILE A 866 -14.71 18.40 -1.60
CA ILE A 866 -15.05 19.36 -0.54
C ILE A 866 -14.87 18.71 0.83
N LEU A 867 -15.46 17.53 1.05
CA LEU A 867 -15.38 16.81 2.32
C LEU A 867 -13.95 16.39 2.65
N ALA A 868 -13.16 15.97 1.66
CA ALA A 868 -11.75 15.64 1.84
C ALA A 868 -10.92 16.88 2.24
N ALA A 869 -11.15 18.01 1.58
CA ALA A 869 -10.49 19.28 1.95
C ALA A 869 -10.90 19.77 3.34
N GLN A 870 -12.17 19.59 3.72
CA GLN A 870 -12.67 19.89 5.07
C GLN A 870 -12.05 18.98 6.11
N LEU A 871 -11.97 17.67 5.85
CA LEU A 871 -11.36 16.70 6.74
C LEU A 871 -9.88 17.00 6.96
N GLN A 872 -9.13 17.30 5.88
CA GLN A 872 -7.72 17.71 5.97
C GLN A 872 -7.55 19.03 6.74
N THR A 873 -8.45 19.98 6.58
CA THR A 873 -8.42 21.25 7.33
C THR A 873 -8.77 21.02 8.81
N LEU A 874 -9.73 20.13 9.10
CA LEU A 874 -10.17 19.79 10.46
C LEU A 874 -9.10 19.06 11.26
N VAL A 875 -8.37 18.15 10.60
CA VAL A 875 -7.30 17.34 11.22
C VAL A 875 -5.92 18.00 11.12
N GLY A 876 -5.84 19.25 10.68
CA GLY A 876 -4.57 19.99 10.54
C GLY A 876 -3.63 19.49 9.43
N ALA A 877 -4.04 18.50 8.64
CA ALA A 877 -3.26 17.86 7.60
C ALA A 877 -3.20 18.64 6.27
N TRP A 878 -3.74 19.87 6.19
CA TRP A 878 -3.75 20.67 4.96
C TRP A 878 -2.48 21.54 4.82
N PRO A 879 -1.55 21.23 3.90
CA PRO A 879 -0.26 21.91 3.82
C PRO A 879 -0.27 23.19 2.95
N GLY A 880 -1.43 23.56 2.40
CA GLY A 880 -1.59 24.67 1.44
C GLY A 880 -2.37 25.87 1.98
N PHE A 881 -2.58 26.90 1.15
CA PHE A 881 -3.48 28.00 1.51
C PHE A 881 -4.95 27.59 1.33
N SER A 882 -5.73 27.60 2.40
CA SER A 882 -7.16 27.27 2.40
C SER A 882 -7.97 28.15 1.42
N ASN A 883 -7.55 29.40 1.18
CA ASN A 883 -8.12 30.28 0.15
C ASN A 883 -8.04 29.71 -1.27
N ASN A 884 -7.02 28.88 -1.58
CA ASN A 884 -6.91 28.23 -2.89
C ASN A 884 -7.99 27.15 -3.06
N ILE A 885 -8.37 26.47 -1.97
CA ILE A 885 -9.49 25.51 -1.96
C ILE A 885 -10.78 26.25 -2.29
N ILE A 886 -11.07 27.34 -1.56
CA ILE A 886 -12.30 28.11 -1.74
C ILE A 886 -12.42 28.68 -3.16
N GLN A 887 -11.35 29.28 -3.68
CA GLN A 887 -11.36 29.85 -5.02
C GLN A 887 -11.60 28.79 -6.11
N SER A 888 -11.07 27.59 -5.93
CA SER A 888 -11.22 26.49 -6.89
C SER A 888 -12.62 25.86 -6.81
N VAL A 889 -13.06 25.49 -5.61
CA VAL A 889 -14.37 24.83 -5.37
C VAL A 889 -15.53 25.76 -5.70
N SER A 890 -15.45 27.02 -5.30
CA SER A 890 -16.57 27.97 -5.48
C SER A 890 -16.92 28.19 -6.96
N LEU A 891 -15.94 28.12 -7.87
CA LEU A 891 -16.20 28.20 -9.31
C LEU A 891 -17.18 27.10 -9.74
N ALA A 892 -16.90 25.86 -9.35
CA ALA A 892 -17.69 24.70 -9.73
C ALA A 892 -19.12 24.78 -9.17
N VAL A 893 -19.25 24.98 -7.86
CA VAL A 893 -20.55 25.02 -7.17
C VAL A 893 -21.42 26.17 -7.69
N VAL A 894 -20.84 27.36 -7.90
CA VAL A 894 -21.59 28.52 -8.37
C VAL A 894 -21.97 28.41 -9.84
N LEU A 895 -21.14 27.77 -10.67
CA LEU A 895 -21.44 27.50 -12.08
C LEU A 895 -22.61 26.53 -12.22
N LEU A 896 -22.65 25.47 -11.41
CA LEU A 896 -23.79 24.56 -11.32
C LEU A 896 -25.06 25.28 -10.89
N LEU A 897 -24.98 26.11 -9.85
CA LEU A 897 -26.13 26.87 -9.37
C LEU A 897 -26.72 27.78 -10.46
N GLN A 898 -25.87 28.41 -11.26
CA GLN A 898 -26.29 29.21 -12.40
C GLN A 898 -26.93 28.36 -13.49
N ALA A 899 -26.39 27.18 -13.80
CA ALA A 899 -26.98 26.26 -14.77
C ALA A 899 -28.40 25.82 -14.36
N VAL A 900 -28.57 25.42 -13.09
CA VAL A 900 -29.89 25.04 -12.56
C VAL A 900 -30.87 26.21 -12.60
N SER A 901 -30.41 27.41 -12.25
CA SER A 901 -31.24 28.62 -12.32
C SER A 901 -31.71 28.91 -13.75
N SER A 902 -30.85 28.75 -14.76
CA SER A 902 -31.23 28.91 -16.16
C SER A 902 -32.25 27.85 -16.59
N MET A 903 -32.10 26.59 -16.14
CA MET A 903 -33.10 25.54 -16.40
C MET A 903 -34.47 25.85 -15.78
N GLN A 904 -34.52 26.44 -14.58
CA GLN A 904 -35.77 26.87 -13.94
C GLN A 904 -36.44 28.02 -14.70
N GLU A 905 -35.66 28.94 -15.25
CA GLU A 905 -36.16 30.02 -16.11
C GLU A 905 -36.79 29.45 -17.39
N VAL A 906 -36.16 28.44 -18.01
CA VAL A 906 -36.72 27.71 -19.16
C VAL A 906 -38.10 27.12 -18.83
N VAL A 907 -38.26 26.44 -17.68
CA VAL A 907 -39.56 25.89 -17.24
C VAL A 907 -40.59 27.01 -17.07
N THR A 908 -40.17 28.15 -16.54
CA THR A 908 -41.04 29.29 -16.28
C THR A 908 -41.54 29.90 -17.60
N VAL A 909 -40.63 30.11 -18.56
CA VAL A 909 -40.97 30.60 -19.91
C VAL A 909 -41.85 29.61 -20.67
N GLY A 910 -41.59 28.31 -20.54
CA GLY A 910 -42.37 27.25 -21.19
C GLY A 910 -43.86 27.23 -20.77
N LYS A 911 -44.16 27.61 -19.51
CA LYS A 911 -45.53 27.67 -18.96
C LYS A 911 -46.39 28.81 -19.53
N GLU A 912 -45.79 29.88 -20.07
CA GLU A 912 -46.54 31.05 -20.57
C GLU A 912 -47.09 30.87 -22.01
N GLU A 913 -46.95 29.67 -22.59
CA GLU A 913 -47.61 29.20 -23.82
C GLU A 913 -47.67 30.21 -25.00
N LYS A 914 -46.50 30.79 -25.34
CA LYS A 914 -46.23 31.37 -26.68
C LYS A 914 -44.98 30.76 -27.32
N ALA A 915 -44.80 29.46 -27.11
CA ALA A 915 -43.54 28.74 -27.25
C ALA A 915 -43.01 28.52 -28.70
N TRP A 916 -43.76 28.85 -29.76
CA TRP A 916 -43.27 28.62 -31.14
C TRP A 916 -42.51 29.82 -31.75
N LYS A 917 -42.31 30.93 -31.03
CA LYS A 917 -41.67 32.14 -31.59
C LYS A 917 -40.53 32.78 -30.80
N HIS A 918 -40.15 32.27 -29.63
CA HIS A 918 -39.06 32.88 -28.86
C HIS A 918 -37.75 32.13 -29.06
N ARG A 919 -36.90 32.68 -29.93
CA ARG A 919 -35.48 32.34 -30.07
C ARG A 919 -34.75 32.38 -28.71
N GLU A 920 -35.14 33.30 -27.83
CA GLU A 920 -34.59 33.47 -26.47
C GLU A 920 -34.72 32.20 -25.60
N MET A 921 -35.80 31.43 -25.73
CA MET A 921 -35.99 30.18 -24.95
C MET A 921 -34.98 29.10 -25.38
N ILE A 922 -34.68 29.01 -26.68
CA ILE A 922 -33.70 28.05 -27.20
C ILE A 922 -32.29 28.49 -26.79
N GLU A 923 -32.02 29.80 -26.78
CA GLU A 923 -30.76 30.37 -26.29
C GLU A 923 -30.52 30.06 -24.81
N GLU A 924 -31.55 30.14 -23.95
CA GLU A 924 -31.45 29.75 -22.54
C GLU A 924 -31.28 28.24 -22.35
N ILE A 925 -31.98 27.41 -23.14
CA ILE A 925 -31.80 25.95 -23.12
C ILE A 925 -30.35 25.58 -23.47
N LEU A 926 -29.83 26.12 -24.58
CA LEU A 926 -28.46 25.83 -25.03
C LEU A 926 -27.43 26.38 -24.05
N GLY A 927 -27.62 27.59 -23.52
CA GLY A 927 -26.76 28.19 -22.50
C GLY A 927 -26.68 27.34 -21.23
N ALA A 928 -27.83 26.87 -20.73
CA ALA A 928 -27.87 25.99 -19.56
C ALA A 928 -27.15 24.66 -19.80
N ILE A 929 -27.32 24.04 -20.98
CA ILE A 929 -26.61 22.80 -21.33
C ILE A 929 -25.10 23.03 -21.32
N PHE A 930 -24.61 24.08 -21.99
CA PHE A 930 -23.17 24.34 -22.07
C PHE A 930 -22.51 24.67 -20.72
N LEU A 931 -23.26 25.17 -19.74
CA LEU A 931 -22.76 25.37 -18.38
C LEU A 931 -22.60 24.06 -17.60
N VAL A 932 -23.37 23.02 -17.95
CA VAL A 932 -23.30 21.69 -17.33
C VAL A 932 -22.24 20.81 -17.99
N VAL A 933 -21.96 21.03 -19.27
CA VAL A 933 -20.98 20.24 -20.04
C VAL A 933 -19.62 20.07 -19.36
N PRO A 934 -19.00 21.11 -18.77
CA PRO A 934 -17.73 20.96 -18.05
C PRO A 934 -17.77 19.97 -16.88
N PHE A 935 -18.96 19.57 -16.42
CA PHE A 935 -19.16 18.61 -15.33
C PHE A 935 -19.28 17.16 -15.79
N LEU A 936 -19.11 16.87 -17.09
CA LEU A 936 -19.22 15.52 -17.66
C LEU A 936 -17.94 14.68 -17.50
N GLY A 937 -16.88 15.21 -16.87
CA GLY A 937 -15.62 14.49 -16.66
C GLY A 937 -14.74 14.43 -17.93
N GLU A 938 -14.00 13.32 -18.12
CA GLU A 938 -13.12 13.13 -19.29
C GLU A 938 -13.91 13.25 -20.60
N LEU A 939 -13.62 14.31 -21.37
CA LEU A 939 -14.37 14.70 -22.57
C LEU A 939 -14.34 13.67 -23.71
N ASP A 940 -13.45 12.67 -23.67
CA ASP A 940 -13.36 11.59 -24.66
C ASP A 940 -14.56 10.61 -24.60
N ALA A 941 -15.21 10.47 -23.44
CA ALA A 941 -16.33 9.54 -23.26
C ALA A 941 -17.70 10.09 -23.75
N VAL A 942 -17.80 11.39 -24.04
CA VAL A 942 -19.08 12.10 -24.29
C VAL A 942 -19.05 12.95 -25.56
N SER A 943 -18.02 12.77 -26.40
CA SER A 943 -17.80 13.59 -27.61
C SER A 943 -18.96 13.56 -28.61
N ASP A 944 -19.63 12.42 -28.79
CA ASP A 944 -20.75 12.28 -29.73
C ASP A 944 -21.98 13.11 -29.33
N THR A 945 -22.38 13.11 -28.04
CA THR A 945 -23.53 13.90 -27.57
C THR A 945 -23.23 15.40 -27.53
N LEU A 946 -21.97 15.78 -27.33
CA LEU A 946 -21.50 17.16 -27.41
C LEU A 946 -21.48 17.68 -28.85
N ALA A 947 -20.98 16.88 -29.78
CA ALA A 947 -21.00 17.18 -31.20
C ALA A 947 -22.45 17.38 -31.69
N ASP A 948 -23.37 16.50 -31.30
CA ASP A 948 -24.80 16.62 -31.64
C ASP A 948 -25.41 17.94 -31.13
N VAL A 949 -25.09 18.38 -29.91
CA VAL A 949 -25.60 19.65 -29.35
C VAL A 949 -24.97 20.86 -30.04
N ALA A 950 -23.68 20.80 -30.36
CA ALA A 950 -22.96 21.85 -31.11
C ALA A 950 -23.52 22.03 -32.52
N GLU A 951 -23.86 20.94 -33.21
CA GLU A 951 -24.48 20.95 -34.54
C GLU A 951 -25.87 21.60 -34.52
N ILE A 952 -26.64 21.40 -33.45
CA ILE A 952 -27.95 22.06 -33.26
C ILE A 952 -27.81 23.59 -33.13
N VAL A 953 -26.73 24.10 -32.54
CA VAL A 953 -26.46 25.55 -32.47
C VAL A 953 -26.37 26.16 -33.88
N ALA A 954 -25.68 25.48 -34.80
CA ALA A 954 -25.54 25.93 -36.18
C ALA A 954 -26.88 25.89 -36.95
N VAL A 955 -27.72 24.86 -36.73
CA VAL A 955 -29.08 24.79 -37.31
C VAL A 955 -29.99 25.92 -36.85
N VAL A 956 -29.83 26.37 -35.60
CA VAL A 956 -30.66 27.43 -35.02
C VAL A 956 -30.31 28.82 -35.58
N GLY A 957 -29.11 29.00 -36.13
CA GLY A 957 -28.60 30.24 -36.77
C GLY A 957 -28.29 31.37 -35.77
N ASP A 958 -27.18 32.12 -35.97
CA ASP A 958 -26.62 33.23 -35.15
C ASP A 958 -27.26 33.46 -33.76
N ALA A 959 -27.38 32.42 -32.93
CA ALA A 959 -28.10 32.47 -31.67
C ALA A 959 -27.13 32.67 -30.50
N ALA A 960 -27.39 33.77 -29.77
CA ALA A 960 -26.78 34.30 -28.56
C ALA A 960 -25.25 34.38 -28.42
N ILE A 961 -24.80 35.63 -28.20
CA ILE A 961 -23.47 35.99 -27.65
C ILE A 961 -23.12 35.20 -26.36
N VAL A 962 -24.12 34.79 -25.58
CA VAL A 962 -23.96 34.02 -24.33
C VAL A 962 -23.59 32.56 -24.60
N ALA A 963 -24.36 31.84 -25.41
CA ALA A 963 -24.07 30.45 -25.77
C ALA A 963 -22.73 30.34 -26.51
N ASN A 964 -22.41 31.26 -27.43
CA ASN A 964 -21.12 31.27 -28.13
C ASN A 964 -19.92 31.51 -27.19
N SER A 965 -20.09 32.32 -26.14
CA SER A 965 -19.01 32.59 -25.18
C SER A 965 -18.75 31.40 -24.25
N ILE A 966 -19.79 30.69 -23.83
CA ILE A 966 -19.68 29.49 -22.98
C ILE A 966 -19.25 28.28 -23.83
N TYR A 967 -19.74 28.18 -25.06
CA TYR A 967 -19.32 27.16 -26.03
C TYR A 967 -17.82 27.21 -26.32
N LYS A 968 -17.25 28.41 -26.47
CA LYS A 968 -15.79 28.58 -26.64
C LYS A 968 -14.97 28.10 -25.45
N ILE A 969 -15.54 28.04 -24.25
CA ILE A 969 -14.88 27.47 -23.08
C ILE A 969 -14.84 25.95 -23.21
N VAL A 970 -15.91 25.33 -23.71
CA VAL A 970 -16.03 23.89 -23.95
C VAL A 970 -15.15 23.43 -25.13
N GLU A 971 -15.05 24.22 -26.19
CA GLU A 971 -14.23 23.92 -27.37
C GLU A 971 -12.71 24.01 -27.11
N ASP A 972 -12.29 24.78 -26.11
CA ASP A 972 -10.88 24.94 -25.76
C ASP A 972 -10.54 24.05 -24.57
N PRO A 973 -9.94 22.86 -24.77
CA PRO A 973 -9.56 21.96 -23.68
C PRO A 973 -8.52 22.55 -22.74
N ASN A 974 -7.83 23.63 -23.13
CA ASN A 974 -6.87 24.35 -22.30
C ASN A 974 -7.48 25.59 -21.61
N ASN A 975 -8.81 25.76 -21.66
CA ASN A 975 -9.46 26.86 -20.97
C ASN A 975 -9.34 26.68 -19.46
N ASN A 976 -8.97 27.75 -18.74
CA ASN A 976 -8.82 27.75 -17.28
C ASN A 976 -10.03 27.14 -16.54
N VAL A 977 -11.25 27.33 -17.06
CA VAL A 977 -12.48 26.77 -16.46
C VAL A 977 -12.52 25.25 -16.61
N ILE A 978 -12.18 24.73 -17.78
CA ILE A 978 -12.12 23.29 -18.04
C ILE A 978 -11.00 22.67 -17.23
N THR A 979 -9.82 23.29 -17.17
CA THR A 979 -8.69 22.80 -16.36
C THR A 979 -9.05 22.67 -14.88
N ILE A 980 -9.77 23.64 -14.32
CA ILE A 980 -10.21 23.59 -12.91
C ILE A 980 -11.20 22.44 -12.71
N LEU A 981 -12.22 22.34 -13.57
CA LEU A 981 -13.29 21.34 -13.41
C LEU A 981 -12.81 19.93 -13.72
N SER A 982 -11.97 19.74 -14.74
CA SER A 982 -11.38 18.43 -15.05
C SER A 982 -10.45 17.94 -13.96
N THR A 983 -9.83 18.84 -13.19
CA THR A 983 -9.00 18.46 -12.03
C THR A 983 -9.86 18.19 -10.80
N LEU A 984 -10.85 19.05 -10.54
CA LEU A 984 -11.69 19.00 -9.34
C LEU A 984 -12.75 17.88 -9.36
N LEU A 985 -13.11 17.36 -10.54
CA LEU A 985 -14.11 16.29 -10.69
C LEU A 985 -13.48 14.90 -10.78
N LEU A 986 -12.14 14.79 -10.72
CA LEU A 986 -11.47 13.49 -10.59
C LEU A 986 -11.72 12.91 -9.20
N VAL A 987 -11.90 11.59 -9.17
CA VAL A 987 -11.99 10.82 -7.93
C VAL A 987 -10.65 10.84 -7.21
N GLY A 988 -10.68 11.00 -5.89
CA GLY A 988 -9.50 11.01 -5.03
C GLY A 988 -9.02 12.39 -4.63
N GLN A 989 -8.35 12.44 -3.49
CA GLN A 989 -7.85 13.65 -2.83
C GLN A 989 -6.95 14.49 -3.74
N ARG A 990 -7.15 15.81 -3.71
CA ARG A 990 -6.30 16.79 -4.41
C ARG A 990 -5.21 17.34 -3.48
N SER A 991 -4.01 17.50 -4.03
CA SER A 991 -2.87 18.10 -3.36
C SER A 991 -2.96 19.63 -3.26
N ALA A 992 -2.17 20.22 -2.36
CA ALA A 992 -2.07 21.68 -2.24
C ALA A 992 -1.60 22.36 -3.53
N ASP A 993 -0.72 21.72 -4.30
CA ASP A 993 -0.21 22.23 -5.58
C ASP A 993 -1.27 22.22 -6.68
N GLU A 994 -2.12 21.19 -6.71
CA GLU A 994 -3.27 21.14 -7.63
C GLU A 994 -4.27 22.26 -7.31
N TYR A 995 -4.62 22.47 -6.04
CA TYR A 995 -5.49 23.59 -5.65
C TYR A 995 -4.86 24.96 -5.89
N ALA A 996 -3.55 25.11 -5.69
CA ALA A 996 -2.84 26.34 -6.01
C ALA A 996 -2.89 26.65 -7.51
N SER A 997 -2.71 25.63 -8.35
CA SER A 997 -2.80 25.71 -9.81
C SER A 997 -4.21 26.06 -10.26
N MET A 998 -5.23 25.42 -9.70
CA MET A 998 -6.65 25.72 -9.97
C MET A 998 -7.01 27.14 -9.54
N ALA A 999 -6.55 27.59 -8.36
CA ALA A 999 -6.78 28.95 -7.89
C ALA A 999 -6.06 30.00 -8.75
N ALA A 1000 -4.87 29.70 -9.26
CA ALA A 1000 -4.18 30.56 -10.23
C ALA A 1000 -4.96 30.66 -11.54
N ALA A 1001 -5.36 29.52 -12.11
CA ALA A 1001 -6.20 29.47 -13.31
C ALA A 1001 -7.52 30.22 -13.10
N ARG A 1002 -8.12 30.11 -11.90
CA ARG A 1002 -9.36 30.81 -11.52
C ARG A 1002 -9.20 32.31 -11.59
N ARG A 1003 -8.08 32.84 -11.07
CA ARG A 1003 -7.78 34.29 -11.05
C ARG A 1003 -7.52 34.84 -12.45
N ASP A 1004 -7.06 34.00 -13.37
CA ASP A 1004 -6.79 34.37 -14.77
C ASP A 1004 -8.05 34.34 -15.66
N ILE A 1005 -9.21 33.94 -15.14
CA ILE A 1005 -10.48 34.01 -15.87
C ILE A 1005 -10.89 35.48 -16.05
N SER A 1006 -11.08 35.89 -17.31
CA SER A 1006 -11.45 37.28 -17.65
C SER A 1006 -12.80 37.70 -17.07
N ASN A 1007 -12.95 39.00 -16.78
CA ASN A 1007 -14.23 39.57 -16.32
C ASN A 1007 -15.34 39.40 -17.37
N GLU A 1008 -14.97 39.38 -18.65
CA GLU A 1008 -15.87 39.11 -19.77
C GLU A 1008 -16.42 37.68 -19.69
N THR A 1009 -15.56 36.70 -19.40
CA THR A 1009 -15.94 35.28 -19.17
C THR A 1009 -16.83 35.14 -17.94
N ILE A 1010 -16.47 35.76 -16.82
CA ILE A 1010 -17.29 35.77 -15.59
C ILE A 1010 -18.67 36.36 -15.85
N LYS A 1011 -18.75 37.42 -16.69
CA LYS A 1011 -20.04 38.01 -17.07
C LYS A 1011 -20.87 37.07 -17.93
N ALA A 1012 -20.23 36.34 -18.84
CA ALA A 1012 -20.88 35.41 -19.75
C ALA A 1012 -21.55 34.23 -19.03
N PHE A 1013 -21.05 33.82 -17.86
CA PHE A 1013 -21.69 32.75 -17.08
C PHE A 1013 -23.09 33.08 -16.59
N GLY A 1014 -23.40 34.36 -16.37
CA GLY A 1014 -24.76 34.80 -16.03
C GLY A 1014 -24.86 35.53 -14.68
N PRO A 1015 -26.06 36.09 -14.39
CA PRO A 1015 -26.26 37.00 -13.27
C PRO A 1015 -26.22 36.33 -11.89
N VAL A 1016 -26.65 35.07 -11.76
CA VAL A 1016 -26.58 34.31 -10.51
C VAL A 1016 -25.13 34.00 -10.18
N PHE A 1017 -24.35 33.58 -11.18
CA PHE A 1017 -22.92 33.34 -11.04
C PHE A 1017 -22.20 34.60 -10.56
N GLN A 1018 -22.38 35.73 -11.26
CA GLN A 1018 -21.73 37.00 -10.92
C GLN A 1018 -22.01 37.43 -9.47
N LYS A 1019 -23.29 37.34 -9.05
CA LYS A 1019 -23.69 37.73 -7.70
C LYS A 1019 -23.01 36.86 -6.64
N LYS A 1020 -23.07 35.55 -6.79
CA LYS A 1020 -22.51 34.59 -5.83
C LYS A 1020 -20.98 34.61 -5.82
N ASN A 1021 -20.37 34.72 -7.00
CA ASN A 1021 -18.93 34.89 -7.13
C ASN A 1021 -18.43 36.14 -6.39
N THR A 1022 -19.13 37.27 -6.53
CA THR A 1022 -18.76 38.51 -5.81
C THR A 1022 -18.85 38.33 -4.29
N GLN A 1023 -19.81 37.55 -3.80
CA GLN A 1023 -19.92 37.25 -2.36
C GLN A 1023 -18.74 36.43 -1.87
N VAL A 1024 -18.36 35.36 -2.58
CA VAL A 1024 -17.19 34.53 -2.23
C VAL A 1024 -15.90 35.35 -2.28
N GLU A 1025 -15.67 36.12 -3.35
CA GLU A 1025 -14.47 36.94 -3.53
C GLU A 1025 -14.29 38.01 -2.45
N ASN A 1026 -15.38 38.63 -1.98
CA ASN A 1026 -15.30 39.60 -0.90
C ASN A 1026 -14.91 38.94 0.42
N MET A 1027 -15.47 37.77 0.72
CA MET A 1027 -15.17 37.03 1.95
C MET A 1027 -13.74 36.45 1.96
N VAL A 1028 -13.24 36.04 0.79
CA VAL A 1028 -11.84 35.58 0.64
C VAL A 1028 -10.84 36.74 0.73
N LYS A 1029 -11.19 37.96 0.25
CA LYS A 1029 -10.32 39.14 0.34
C LYS A 1029 -10.15 39.69 1.75
N ASP A 1030 -11.20 39.63 2.57
CA ASP A 1030 -11.15 40.10 3.94
C ASP A 1030 -10.19 39.22 4.80
N CYS A 1031 -10.02 37.94 4.45
CA CYS A 1031 -9.08 37.00 5.08
C CYS A 1031 -7.60 37.23 4.70
N VAL A 1032 -7.28 38.05 3.70
CA VAL A 1032 -5.89 38.33 3.24
C VAL A 1032 -5.34 39.66 3.79
N ALA A 1033 -6.19 40.47 4.43
CA ALA A 1033 -5.84 41.79 4.94
C ALA A 1033 -5.61 41.83 6.47
N ALA A 1034 -5.77 40.72 7.17
CA ALA A 1034 -5.61 40.58 8.62
C ALA A 1034 -4.22 40.02 8.99
#